data_AF-A0A935RWD0-F1
#
_entry.id   AF-A0A935RWD0-F1
#
_cell.length_a   1.000
_cell.length_b   1.000
_cell.length_c   1.000
_cell.angle_alpha   90.00
_cell.angle_beta   90.00
_cell.angle_gamma   90.00
#
_symmetry.space_group_name_H-M   'P 1'
#
loop_
_entity.id
_entity.type
_entity.pdbx_description
1 polymer ?
#
loop_
_entity_poly.entity_id
_entity_poly.type
_entity_poly.pdbx_seq_one_letter_code
_entity_poly.pdbx_strand_id
1 'polypeptide(L)'
;MTGKGKITFTKGKLGKGAYKLTMTDDASGHMTQVYFTVYDGVESIPGSQPYIVEFKTDKDAYKTGEPVKVMLPDIDGAKALISIERGNRVIEQKWFNMTASNNVVSLPSNENWSPNVYIHVTIMQKYKQEDNDLPLRMYGIRHVKMDGTSSHLKPLASIPDKLESNKSYTFTVSESEGRPMEYTLAVVDEGLLNLTGFATPDPAKHFNGKFPLLVKTWDIYQYLISYFKGKFAGIISIGGDDAYNPDAIAEINRFKPVSIHQGSFKLSKGGKNTHTISIPNYIGKVRLMIVACNTSNFGKLEKFIPVKNPLMVQTQFPRTLNVTDKLQLPVTILRDDASINSASLTAKADAGLVKGFSATKALTFNGKNQLAHTYDIEVLNKPGKLNVEMGISGGGKNMKEVTDILINYPNSFESSISKNIIEPGAKLSYTIKPKGYREVFTSKIMVSGLKVPNFTQYAEDLIDFPYGCLEQTTSAGFSQLYLDKIIQLDPSENRIRMENLQASVNKISRFQQSSGKFNYWDGTYYHAWSDIYAGNFMIEMKRLNYLPGKSDMLDRWLNAHVTTANNWAVAEVTNDYVYESESLAQAFRLFVLAKGGKPAKSAMNRFVTSSKSMNPLTWWLIAGSFQLSGYDSKAKEFVSKAESLQKNYNENRSYESFGDKGRDWAIIVEVLSYIETDKNKLENYYDQMVETLNSMSWASTQTKGFAFIAAYKYFGKSLQITGKVDYSVSGLSGAVKTYQHSAYEPRLIRIEKSSFDKPVTIQNKGKGKLFVYQTDRYIDNSLAKDAASSNLGIKVDYYNATKKQAGIAGIRLGDDIIINISVNNPSALEVSDLALNLKMPAGWELINPRLYETESNKSKNNFVYQDFKDDRVYTFLNLRAGGNESYSFKAKAAFTGDFYMPAVSCEHMYKGTVYARTDTKRVSVGK
;
A
#
# COMPACT_ATOMS: atom_id res chain seq x y z
N MET A 1 9.64 -48.87 -2.68
CA MET A 1 10.80 -48.99 -1.78
C MET A 1 10.89 -47.71 -0.96
N THR A 2 10.87 -47.79 0.37
CA THR A 2 10.77 -46.62 1.27
C THR A 2 12.08 -45.83 1.45
N GLY A 3 13.13 -46.13 0.66
CA GLY A 3 14.33 -45.30 0.55
C GLY A 3 15.12 -45.05 1.85
N LYS A 4 14.95 -45.90 2.87
CA LYS A 4 15.62 -45.73 4.17
C LYS A 4 16.77 -46.73 4.31
N GLY A 5 17.99 -46.22 4.32
CA GLY A 5 19.21 -46.93 4.73
C GLY A 5 19.69 -46.41 6.09
N LYS A 6 20.29 -47.28 6.91
CA LYS A 6 20.92 -46.91 8.19
C LYS A 6 22.42 -47.22 8.10
N ILE A 7 23.26 -46.22 8.35
CA ILE A 7 24.71 -46.37 8.49
C ILE A 7 25.04 -46.16 9.97
N THR A 8 25.70 -47.14 10.58
CA THR A 8 26.13 -47.07 12.00
C THR A 8 27.64 -47.08 12.04
N PHE A 9 28.25 -46.13 12.74
CA PHE A 9 29.68 -46.12 13.03
C PHE A 9 29.94 -46.74 14.40
N THR A 10 31.00 -47.55 14.51
CA THR A 10 31.40 -48.14 15.79
C THR A 10 32.02 -47.06 16.69
N LYS A 11 31.63 -47.02 17.97
CA LYS A 11 32.17 -46.08 18.96
C LYS A 11 33.72 -46.13 18.96
N GLY A 12 34.37 -44.98 18.80
CA GLY A 12 35.83 -44.84 18.77
C GLY A 12 36.49 -44.90 17.38
N LYS A 13 35.75 -45.16 16.29
CA LYS A 13 36.31 -45.15 14.92
C LYS A 13 36.65 -43.75 14.38
N LEU A 14 36.04 -42.70 14.93
CA LEU A 14 36.26 -41.32 14.51
C LEU A 14 36.98 -40.57 15.64
N GLY A 15 38.12 -39.95 15.33
CA GLY A 15 38.82 -39.05 16.24
C GLY A 15 38.09 -37.71 16.40
N LYS A 16 38.59 -36.83 17.26
CA LYS A 16 38.05 -35.47 17.42
C LYS A 16 38.24 -34.67 16.13
N GLY A 17 37.20 -34.02 15.63
CA GLY A 17 37.29 -33.21 14.42
C GLY A 17 35.98 -33.04 13.66
N ALA A 18 36.03 -32.21 12.61
CA ALA A 18 34.93 -32.03 11.66
C ALA A 18 35.02 -33.08 10.54
N TYR A 19 33.89 -33.70 10.23
CA TYR A 19 33.75 -34.76 9.24
C TYR A 19 32.71 -34.38 8.19
N LYS A 20 32.90 -34.93 7.00
CA LYS A 20 31.96 -34.84 5.88
C LYS A 20 31.55 -36.25 5.48
N LEU A 21 30.27 -36.58 5.61
CA LEU A 21 29.68 -37.77 5.00
C LEU A 21 29.20 -37.41 3.60
N THR A 22 29.58 -38.20 2.61
CA THR A 22 29.14 -38.05 1.23
C THR A 22 28.48 -39.35 0.80
N MET A 23 27.26 -39.26 0.28
CA MET A 23 26.55 -40.38 -0.34
C MET A 23 26.37 -40.06 -1.81
N THR A 24 26.79 -41.00 -2.66
CA THR A 24 26.64 -40.92 -4.10
C THR A 24 25.73 -42.04 -4.56
N ASP A 25 24.76 -41.72 -5.41
CA ASP A 25 24.02 -42.71 -6.17
C ASP A 25 24.82 -43.07 -7.41
N ASP A 26 25.39 -44.28 -7.42
CA ASP A 26 26.26 -44.76 -8.50
C ASP A 26 25.52 -44.89 -9.85
N ALA A 27 24.18 -44.95 -9.84
CA ALA A 27 23.38 -45.05 -11.07
C ALA A 27 23.13 -43.67 -11.73
N SER A 28 22.91 -42.61 -10.94
CA SER A 28 22.62 -41.28 -11.46
C SER A 28 23.77 -40.28 -11.36
N GLY A 29 24.81 -40.62 -10.59
CA GLY A 29 25.90 -39.71 -10.24
C GLY A 29 25.50 -38.59 -9.26
N HIS A 30 24.25 -38.59 -8.77
CA HIS A 30 23.80 -37.60 -7.78
C HIS A 30 24.48 -37.81 -6.43
N MET A 31 24.86 -36.70 -5.80
CA MET A 31 25.58 -36.70 -4.54
C MET A 31 24.83 -35.86 -3.50
N THR A 32 24.77 -36.37 -2.26
CA THR A 32 24.33 -35.60 -1.09
C THR A 32 25.42 -35.62 -0.02
N GLN A 33 25.53 -34.54 0.73
CA GLN A 33 26.60 -34.35 1.71
C GLN A 33 26.04 -33.83 3.05
N VAL A 34 26.60 -34.34 4.14
CA VAL A 34 26.28 -33.91 5.51
C VAL A 34 27.58 -33.66 6.26
N TYR A 35 27.67 -32.53 6.94
CA TYR A 35 28.80 -32.17 7.80
C TYR A 35 28.43 -32.42 9.26
N PHE A 36 29.33 -33.03 10.02
CA PHE A 36 29.14 -33.27 11.46
C PHE A 36 30.47 -33.18 12.20
N THR A 37 30.45 -32.96 13.51
CA THR A 37 31.68 -32.82 14.32
C THR A 37 31.65 -33.81 15.47
N VAL A 38 32.79 -34.44 15.74
CA VAL A 38 32.98 -35.36 16.88
C VAL A 38 33.82 -34.66 17.94
N TYR A 39 33.31 -34.52 19.16
CA TYR A 39 34.02 -33.96 20.31
C TYR A 39 33.69 -34.77 21.58
N ASP A 40 34.71 -35.23 22.31
CA ASP A 40 34.59 -35.94 23.61
C ASP A 40 33.48 -37.01 23.73
N GLY A 41 33.33 -37.85 22.70
CA GLY A 41 32.34 -38.94 22.73
C GLY A 41 30.87 -38.47 22.71
N VAL A 42 30.62 -37.18 22.46
CA VAL A 42 29.29 -36.62 22.21
C VAL A 42 29.11 -36.50 20.70
N GLU A 43 28.27 -37.36 20.16
CA GLU A 43 27.85 -37.32 18.77
C GLU A 43 26.76 -36.24 18.62
N SER A 44 27.13 -35.10 18.04
CA SER A 44 26.15 -34.07 17.66
C SER A 44 25.51 -34.48 16.33
N ILE A 45 24.44 -35.26 16.37
CA ILE A 45 23.47 -35.35 15.28
C ILE A 45 22.44 -34.23 15.51
N PRO A 46 22.27 -33.26 14.59
CA PRO A 46 21.15 -32.34 14.66
C PRO A 46 19.83 -33.12 14.67
N GLY A 47 19.14 -33.17 15.82
CA GLY A 47 17.76 -33.66 15.92
C GLY A 47 17.46 -34.84 16.85
N SER A 48 18.43 -35.57 17.41
CA SER A 48 18.13 -36.63 18.39
C SER A 48 18.14 -36.08 19.83
N GLN A 49 17.00 -35.57 20.28
CA GLN A 49 16.81 -35.15 21.67
C GLN A 49 16.46 -36.37 22.54
N PRO A 50 17.23 -36.69 23.60
CA PRO A 50 17.05 -37.93 24.37
C PRO A 50 15.72 -38.01 25.14
N TYR A 51 15.01 -36.89 25.30
CA TYR A 51 13.69 -36.81 25.93
C TYR A 51 12.52 -36.95 24.93
N ILE A 52 12.78 -37.04 23.62
CA ILE A 52 11.75 -37.30 22.62
C ILE A 52 11.67 -38.80 22.36
N VAL A 53 10.49 -39.39 22.59
CA VAL A 53 10.18 -40.78 22.28
C VAL A 53 9.42 -40.85 20.96
N GLU A 54 9.98 -41.56 19.99
CA GLU A 54 9.24 -41.99 18.82
C GLU A 54 8.39 -43.21 19.17
N PHE A 55 7.06 -43.08 19.06
CA PHE A 55 6.13 -44.19 19.18
C PHE A 55 5.32 -44.34 17.88
N LYS A 56 4.79 -45.55 17.65
CA LYS A 56 4.07 -45.89 16.42
C LYS A 56 2.59 -46.13 16.69
N THR A 57 1.80 -45.91 15.65
CA THR A 57 0.43 -46.40 15.55
C THR A 57 0.39 -47.58 14.59
N ASP A 58 -0.60 -48.47 14.69
CA ASP A 58 -0.71 -49.64 13.80
C ASP A 58 -1.09 -49.27 12.36
N LYS A 59 -1.67 -48.07 12.15
CA LYS A 59 -2.03 -47.52 10.84
C LYS A 59 -1.70 -46.03 10.76
N ASP A 60 -1.65 -45.52 9.54
CA ASP A 60 -1.46 -44.09 9.26
C ASP A 60 -2.78 -43.30 9.23
N ALA A 61 -3.93 -43.98 9.04
CA ALA A 61 -5.26 -43.38 9.04
C ALA A 61 -6.32 -44.36 9.59
N TYR A 62 -7.38 -43.82 10.18
CA TYR A 62 -8.44 -44.59 10.86
C TYR A 62 -9.82 -44.09 10.47
N LYS A 63 -10.80 -45.00 10.39
CA LYS A 63 -12.21 -44.61 10.32
C LYS A 63 -12.74 -44.28 11.71
N THR A 64 -13.75 -43.42 11.79
CA THR A 64 -14.45 -43.16 13.06
C THR A 64 -14.94 -44.47 13.69
N GLY A 65 -14.64 -44.70 14.96
CA GLY A 65 -15.00 -45.91 15.70
C GLY A 65 -13.97 -47.05 15.60
N GLU A 66 -12.98 -46.93 14.72
CA GLU A 66 -11.87 -47.88 14.63
C GLU A 66 -10.87 -47.66 15.78
N PRO A 67 -10.46 -48.71 16.51
CA PRO A 67 -9.51 -48.55 17.61
C PRO A 67 -8.10 -48.25 17.11
N VAL A 68 -7.46 -47.23 17.68
CA VAL A 68 -6.07 -46.84 17.41
C VAL A 68 -5.15 -47.55 18.39
N LYS A 69 -4.23 -48.40 17.89
CA LYS A 69 -3.23 -49.07 18.74
C LYS A 69 -1.94 -48.27 18.78
N VAL A 70 -1.63 -47.70 19.93
CA VAL A 70 -0.42 -46.93 20.22
C VAL A 70 0.64 -47.86 20.81
N MET A 71 1.75 -48.06 20.09
CA MET A 71 2.88 -48.91 20.50
C MET A 71 3.97 -48.03 21.12
N LEU A 72 4.11 -48.11 22.44
CA LEU A 72 5.09 -47.37 23.24
C LEU A 72 6.43 -48.15 23.33
N PRO A 73 7.56 -47.49 23.65
CA PRO A 73 8.83 -48.18 23.91
C PRO A 73 8.74 -49.09 25.13
N ASP A 74 9.58 -50.13 25.16
CA ASP A 74 9.65 -51.09 26.27
C ASP A 74 10.45 -50.50 27.44
N ILE A 75 9.72 -49.86 28.37
CA ILE A 75 10.28 -49.27 29.58
C ILE A 75 9.53 -49.83 30.78
N ASP A 76 10.11 -50.85 31.42
CA ASP A 76 9.47 -51.57 32.50
C ASP A 76 9.23 -50.66 33.72
N GLY A 77 8.05 -50.75 34.33
CA GLY A 77 7.67 -49.96 35.50
C GLY A 77 7.41 -48.47 35.24
N ALA A 78 7.44 -47.99 33.99
CA ALA A 78 7.10 -46.61 33.65
C ALA A 78 5.59 -46.35 33.61
N LYS A 79 5.18 -45.08 33.69
CA LYS A 79 3.80 -44.63 33.49
C LYS A 79 3.72 -43.66 32.33
N ALA A 80 2.80 -43.90 31.40
CA ALA A 80 2.50 -43.03 30.27
C ALA A 80 1.20 -42.24 30.52
N LEU A 81 1.26 -40.91 30.46
CA LEU A 81 0.09 -40.04 30.30
C LEU A 81 -0.14 -39.81 28.80
N ILE A 82 -1.26 -40.29 28.30
CA ILE A 82 -1.65 -40.18 26.89
C ILE A 82 -2.76 -39.14 26.79
N SER A 83 -2.53 -38.07 26.06
CA SER A 83 -3.53 -37.06 25.72
C SER A 83 -3.85 -37.11 24.22
N ILE A 84 -5.13 -36.97 23.89
CA ILE A 84 -5.60 -36.79 22.52
C ILE A 84 -5.94 -35.33 22.34
N GLU A 85 -5.26 -34.66 21.43
CA GLU A 85 -5.22 -33.20 21.34
C GLU A 85 -5.57 -32.72 19.93
N ARG A 86 -6.26 -31.57 19.84
CA ARG A 86 -6.57 -30.92 18.57
C ARG A 86 -6.74 -29.42 18.73
N GLY A 87 -6.10 -28.62 17.88
CA GLY A 87 -6.14 -27.17 18.02
C GLY A 87 -5.59 -26.77 19.39
N ASN A 88 -6.34 -25.96 20.13
CA ASN A 88 -5.96 -25.45 21.46
C ASN A 88 -6.58 -26.25 22.63
N ARG A 89 -7.10 -27.47 22.39
CA ARG A 89 -7.78 -28.26 23.42
C ARG A 89 -7.26 -29.69 23.53
N VAL A 90 -7.34 -30.23 24.74
CA VAL A 90 -7.21 -31.66 25.05
C VAL A 90 -8.62 -32.28 24.98
N ILE A 91 -8.80 -33.29 24.13
CA ILE A 91 -10.08 -34.00 23.94
C ILE A 91 -10.26 -35.03 25.05
N GLU A 92 -9.23 -35.83 25.32
CA GLU A 92 -9.24 -36.91 26.30
C GLU A 92 -7.83 -37.13 26.85
N GLN A 93 -7.73 -37.63 28.08
CA GLN A 93 -6.47 -38.02 28.71
C GLN A 93 -6.60 -39.35 29.47
N LYS A 94 -5.56 -40.18 29.44
CA LYS A 94 -5.53 -41.50 30.09
C LYS A 94 -4.14 -41.85 30.61
N TRP A 95 -4.08 -42.42 31.81
CA TRP A 95 -2.87 -43.03 32.35
C TRP A 95 -2.75 -44.50 31.92
N PHE A 96 -1.54 -44.92 31.58
CA PHE A 96 -1.21 -46.31 31.24
C PHE A 96 0.05 -46.74 31.98
N ASN A 97 -0.02 -47.85 32.71
CA ASN A 97 1.14 -48.44 33.38
C ASN A 97 1.84 -49.40 32.41
N MET A 98 3.13 -49.18 32.18
CA MET A 98 3.94 -49.93 31.24
C MET A 98 4.65 -51.08 31.96
N THR A 99 4.67 -52.26 31.33
CA THR A 99 5.48 -53.41 31.77
C THR A 99 6.22 -54.01 30.58
N ALA A 100 7.25 -54.83 30.83
CA ALA A 100 8.00 -55.56 29.79
C ALA A 100 7.12 -56.39 28.82
N SER A 101 5.89 -56.75 29.20
CA SER A 101 4.93 -57.50 28.39
C SER A 101 3.70 -56.70 27.95
N ASN A 102 3.59 -55.42 28.32
CA ASN A 102 2.42 -54.58 28.05
C ASN A 102 2.81 -53.13 27.71
N ASN A 103 3.08 -52.89 26.43
CA ASN A 103 3.51 -51.60 25.86
C ASN A 103 2.55 -51.06 24.78
N VAL A 104 1.42 -51.73 24.52
CA VAL A 104 0.43 -51.32 23.50
C VAL A 104 -0.86 -50.82 24.13
N VAL A 105 -1.26 -49.59 23.82
CA VAL A 105 -2.50 -48.98 24.28
C VAL A 105 -3.51 -48.90 23.16
N SER A 106 -4.70 -49.47 23.36
CA SER A 106 -5.83 -49.32 22.42
C SER A 106 -6.71 -48.13 22.83
N LEU A 107 -6.88 -47.17 21.92
CA LEU A 107 -7.71 -45.98 22.11
C LEU A 107 -8.94 -46.03 21.17
N PRO A 108 -10.18 -45.92 21.69
CA PRO A 108 -11.37 -45.92 20.84
C PRO A 108 -11.52 -44.57 20.13
N SER A 109 -11.31 -44.53 18.81
CA SER A 109 -11.53 -43.30 18.06
C SER A 109 -13.01 -42.92 18.00
N ASN A 110 -13.32 -41.63 17.91
CA ASN A 110 -14.69 -41.11 17.82
C ASN A 110 -14.77 -39.91 16.85
N GLU A 111 -15.98 -39.39 16.61
CA GLU A 111 -16.22 -38.30 15.65
C GLU A 111 -15.45 -37.01 15.99
N ASN A 112 -15.20 -36.74 17.27
CA ASN A 112 -14.44 -35.57 17.72
C ASN A 112 -12.96 -35.64 17.36
N TRP A 113 -12.50 -36.74 16.73
CA TRP A 113 -11.14 -36.88 16.22
C TRP A 113 -11.02 -36.39 14.76
N SER A 114 -12.13 -36.19 14.03
CA SER A 114 -12.12 -35.83 12.60
C SER A 114 -11.84 -34.33 12.34
N PRO A 115 -10.95 -33.95 11.40
CA PRO A 115 -10.29 -34.80 10.40
C PRO A 115 -8.95 -35.39 10.87
N ASN A 116 -8.40 -34.90 11.99
CA ASN A 116 -7.20 -35.43 12.60
C ASN A 116 -7.07 -35.02 14.07
N VAL A 117 -6.26 -35.77 14.82
CA VAL A 117 -5.82 -35.47 16.20
C VAL A 117 -4.31 -35.69 16.33
N TYR A 118 -3.76 -35.23 17.44
CA TYR A 118 -2.42 -35.58 17.89
C TYR A 118 -2.54 -36.41 19.16
N ILE A 119 -1.90 -37.56 19.16
CA ILE A 119 -1.67 -38.33 20.39
C ILE A 119 -0.37 -37.79 20.97
N HIS A 120 -0.45 -37.18 22.13
CA HIS A 120 0.70 -36.74 22.91
C HIS A 120 0.89 -37.72 24.06
N VAL A 121 2.10 -38.22 24.24
CA VAL A 121 2.42 -39.20 25.29
C VAL A 121 3.54 -38.64 26.14
N THR A 122 3.35 -38.55 27.44
CA THR A 122 4.41 -38.25 28.42
C THR A 122 4.71 -39.52 29.21
N ILE A 123 5.93 -40.05 29.10
CA ILE A 123 6.37 -41.24 29.83
C ILE A 123 7.22 -40.82 31.01
N MET A 124 6.89 -41.33 32.20
CA MET A 124 7.63 -41.11 33.44
C MET A 124 8.15 -42.43 33.99
N GLN A 125 9.45 -42.49 34.23
CA GLN A 125 10.10 -43.66 34.82
C GLN A 125 10.05 -43.60 36.36
N LYS A 126 10.36 -44.73 37.00
CA LYS A 126 10.55 -44.78 38.45
C LYS A 126 11.76 -43.93 38.85
N TYR A 127 11.61 -43.13 39.91
CA TYR A 127 12.69 -42.33 40.47
C TYR A 127 13.74 -43.24 41.13
N LYS A 128 15.03 -43.05 40.80
CA LYS A 128 16.21 -43.86 41.21
C LYS A 128 16.21 -45.31 40.69
N GLN A 129 16.37 -45.48 39.38
CA GLN A 129 16.59 -46.77 38.72
C GLN A 129 17.92 -46.74 37.94
N GLU A 130 18.60 -47.88 37.81
CA GLU A 130 19.89 -48.04 37.11
C GLU A 130 19.79 -48.97 35.87
N ASP A 131 18.57 -49.37 35.51
CA ASP A 131 18.28 -50.33 34.43
C ASP A 131 18.50 -49.70 33.04
N ASN A 132 18.45 -48.37 32.92
CA ASN A 132 18.74 -47.64 31.69
C ASN A 132 19.14 -46.16 31.93
N ASP A 133 19.81 -45.56 30.92
CA ASP A 133 20.24 -44.15 30.91
C ASP A 133 19.18 -43.19 30.31
N LEU A 134 17.92 -43.60 30.15
CA LEU A 134 16.87 -42.74 29.58
C LEU A 134 16.42 -41.66 30.58
N PRO A 135 15.96 -40.48 30.12
CA PRO A 135 15.49 -39.43 31.01
C PRO A 135 14.31 -39.88 31.90
N LEU A 136 14.22 -39.31 33.11
CA LEU A 136 13.12 -39.55 34.04
C LEU A 136 11.76 -39.25 33.40
N ARG A 137 11.70 -38.22 32.56
CA ARG A 137 10.53 -37.82 31.77
C ARG A 137 10.89 -37.78 30.29
N MET A 138 10.12 -38.49 29.49
CA MET A 138 10.15 -38.45 28.03
C MET A 138 8.78 -38.00 27.49
N TYR A 139 8.73 -37.52 26.27
CA TYR A 139 7.47 -37.26 25.58
C TYR A 139 7.54 -37.55 24.09
N GLY A 140 6.40 -37.86 23.48
CA GLY A 140 6.27 -38.07 22.05
C GLY A 140 4.96 -37.49 21.55
N ILE A 141 4.92 -37.10 20.27
CA ILE A 141 3.70 -36.62 19.63
C ILE A 141 3.53 -37.34 18.29
N ARG A 142 2.37 -37.94 18.07
CA ARG A 142 2.01 -38.60 16.81
C ARG A 142 0.74 -38.01 16.23
N HIS A 143 0.81 -37.53 15.00
CA HIS A 143 -0.37 -37.14 14.25
C HIS A 143 -1.14 -38.38 13.79
N VAL A 144 -2.45 -38.40 14.02
CA VAL A 144 -3.36 -39.46 13.59
C VAL A 144 -4.43 -38.84 12.68
N LYS A 145 -4.50 -39.35 11.45
CA LYS A 145 -5.51 -38.92 10.48
C LYS A 145 -6.79 -39.73 10.66
N MET A 146 -7.93 -39.05 10.67
CA MET A 146 -9.24 -39.68 10.60
C MET A 146 -9.77 -39.57 9.18
N ASP A 147 -10.00 -40.72 8.53
CA ASP A 147 -10.58 -40.77 7.19
C ASP A 147 -12.10 -40.70 7.30
N GLY A 148 -12.62 -39.47 7.39
CA GLY A 148 -14.05 -39.23 7.25
C GLY A 148 -14.46 -39.55 5.81
N THR A 149 -15.48 -40.38 5.61
CA THR A 149 -16.03 -40.69 4.29
C THR A 149 -16.63 -39.43 3.66
N SER A 150 -15.80 -38.58 3.06
CA SER A 150 -16.27 -37.38 2.37
C SER A 150 -16.60 -37.74 0.92
N SER A 151 -17.88 -37.86 0.61
CA SER A 151 -18.32 -37.83 -0.78
C SER A 151 -17.96 -36.44 -1.35
N HIS A 152 -17.23 -36.38 -2.46
CA HIS A 152 -16.85 -35.09 -3.06
C HIS A 152 -17.86 -34.70 -4.12
N LEU A 153 -18.28 -33.43 -4.16
CA LEU A 153 -19.03 -32.88 -5.29
C LEU A 153 -18.13 -32.86 -6.54
N LYS A 154 -18.70 -33.20 -7.70
CA LYS A 154 -18.00 -33.21 -9.00
C LYS A 154 -18.72 -32.25 -9.95
N PRO A 155 -18.50 -30.92 -9.80
CA PRO A 155 -19.07 -29.96 -10.72
C PRO A 155 -18.56 -30.19 -12.14
N LEU A 156 -19.43 -29.97 -13.13
CA LEU A 156 -19.17 -30.09 -14.56
C LEU A 156 -19.52 -28.77 -15.25
N ALA A 157 -18.79 -28.43 -16.31
CA ALA A 157 -19.08 -27.28 -17.16
C ALA A 157 -19.06 -27.67 -18.64
N SER A 158 -20.16 -27.40 -19.35
CA SER A 158 -20.28 -27.61 -20.80
C SER A 158 -20.02 -26.31 -21.54
N ILE A 159 -18.73 -26.01 -21.76
CA ILE A 159 -18.19 -24.84 -22.45
C ILE A 159 -17.24 -25.30 -23.58
N PRO A 160 -17.18 -24.61 -24.73
CA PRO A 160 -16.26 -24.97 -25.81
C PRO A 160 -14.81 -25.11 -25.35
N ASP A 161 -14.06 -26.02 -25.97
CA ASP A 161 -12.65 -26.28 -25.66
C ASP A 161 -11.69 -25.22 -26.25
N LYS A 162 -12.22 -24.28 -27.05
CA LYS A 162 -11.50 -23.11 -27.57
C LYS A 162 -12.44 -21.92 -27.58
N LEU A 163 -11.94 -20.76 -27.13
CA LEU A 163 -12.65 -19.48 -27.20
C LEU A 163 -11.92 -18.52 -28.15
N GLU A 164 -12.61 -17.46 -28.53
CA GLU A 164 -12.10 -16.36 -29.34
C GLU A 164 -12.26 -15.06 -28.55
N SER A 165 -11.34 -14.13 -28.79
CA SER A 165 -11.37 -12.77 -28.24
C SER A 165 -12.55 -11.98 -28.79
N ASN A 166 -13.06 -11.03 -27.99
CA ASN A 166 -14.19 -10.15 -28.32
C ASN A 166 -15.51 -10.90 -28.63
N LYS A 167 -15.71 -12.09 -28.04
CA LYS A 167 -16.95 -12.88 -28.17
C LYS A 167 -17.55 -13.23 -26.81
N SER A 168 -18.87 -13.40 -26.80
CA SER A 168 -19.61 -13.91 -25.64
C SER A 168 -19.93 -15.40 -25.82
N TYR A 169 -19.81 -16.16 -24.74
CA TYR A 169 -20.07 -17.59 -24.69
C TYR A 169 -21.09 -17.90 -23.61
N THR A 170 -22.11 -18.66 -23.98
CA THR A 170 -23.11 -19.20 -23.06
C THR A 170 -22.79 -20.67 -22.80
N PHE A 171 -22.70 -21.08 -21.53
CA PHE A 171 -22.35 -22.44 -21.12
C PHE A 171 -23.17 -22.88 -19.92
N THR A 172 -23.22 -24.20 -19.67
CA THR A 172 -23.99 -24.77 -18.55
C THR A 172 -23.10 -25.36 -17.47
N VAL A 173 -23.54 -25.26 -16.23
CA VAL A 173 -22.91 -25.89 -15.05
C VAL A 173 -23.88 -26.89 -14.44
N SER A 174 -23.38 -28.08 -14.10
CA SER A 174 -24.12 -29.18 -13.47
C SER A 174 -23.25 -29.98 -12.51
N GLU A 175 -23.80 -31.00 -11.86
CA GLU A 175 -23.05 -31.94 -11.00
C GLU A 175 -23.11 -33.34 -11.62
N SER A 176 -22.01 -34.10 -11.61
CA SER A 176 -21.90 -35.36 -12.37
C SER A 176 -22.88 -36.46 -11.92
N GLU A 177 -23.25 -36.47 -10.64
CA GLU A 177 -24.18 -37.43 -10.04
C GLU A 177 -25.56 -36.78 -9.78
N GLY A 178 -25.79 -35.56 -10.31
CA GLY A 178 -27.03 -34.82 -10.15
C GLY A 178 -27.30 -34.34 -8.72
N ARG A 179 -26.28 -34.23 -7.87
CA ARG A 179 -26.46 -33.75 -6.49
C ARG A 179 -26.71 -32.24 -6.45
N PRO A 180 -27.52 -31.75 -5.50
CA PRO A 180 -27.68 -30.33 -5.29
C PRO A 180 -26.36 -29.72 -4.77
N MET A 181 -26.06 -28.50 -5.23
CA MET A 181 -24.88 -27.75 -4.81
C MET A 181 -25.10 -26.25 -4.93
N GLU A 182 -24.42 -25.49 -4.08
CA GLU A 182 -24.17 -24.06 -4.29
C GLU A 182 -22.74 -23.88 -4.80
N TYR A 183 -22.52 -22.96 -5.73
CA TYR A 183 -21.19 -22.76 -6.30
C TYR A 183 -20.92 -21.33 -6.71
N THR A 184 -19.63 -21.01 -6.79
CA THR A 184 -19.10 -19.83 -7.46
C THR A 184 -18.38 -20.24 -8.73
N LEU A 185 -18.32 -19.33 -9.69
CA LEU A 185 -17.53 -19.52 -10.91
C LEU A 185 -16.55 -18.38 -11.08
N ALA A 186 -15.36 -18.70 -11.54
CA ALA A 186 -14.35 -17.73 -11.92
C ALA A 186 -13.71 -18.09 -13.26
N VAL A 187 -13.46 -17.10 -14.11
CA VAL A 187 -12.71 -17.25 -15.35
C VAL A 187 -11.56 -16.25 -15.31
N VAL A 188 -10.35 -16.76 -15.16
CA VAL A 188 -9.16 -15.93 -14.93
C VAL A 188 -8.06 -16.26 -15.93
N ASP A 189 -7.31 -15.24 -16.37
CA ASP A 189 -6.09 -15.40 -17.17
C ASP A 189 -5.05 -16.27 -16.43
N GLU A 190 -4.60 -17.35 -17.08
CA GLU A 190 -3.57 -18.23 -16.52
C GLU A 190 -2.23 -17.52 -16.31
N GLY A 191 -1.87 -16.58 -17.19
CA GLY A 191 -0.65 -15.79 -17.04
C GLY A 191 -0.64 -15.01 -15.73
N LEU A 192 -1.79 -14.42 -15.36
CA LEU A 192 -1.97 -13.72 -14.09
C LEU A 192 -1.89 -14.68 -12.90
N LEU A 193 -2.52 -15.85 -12.97
CA LEU A 193 -2.47 -16.85 -11.90
C LEU A 193 -1.06 -17.40 -11.68
N ASN A 194 -0.27 -17.54 -12.74
CA ASN A 194 1.09 -18.08 -12.67
C ASN A 194 2.10 -17.14 -12.02
N LEU A 195 1.85 -15.82 -11.99
CA LEU A 195 2.74 -14.87 -11.32
C LEU A 195 2.86 -15.16 -9.81
N THR A 196 1.80 -15.70 -9.20
CA THR A 196 1.75 -16.04 -7.77
C THR A 196 1.63 -17.53 -7.50
N GLY A 197 1.62 -18.36 -8.54
CA GLY A 197 1.34 -19.80 -8.42
C GLY A 197 -0.05 -20.10 -7.86
N PHE A 198 -1.05 -19.27 -8.17
CA PHE A 198 -2.40 -19.37 -7.60
C PHE A 198 -3.07 -20.71 -7.97
N ALA A 199 -3.45 -21.48 -6.95
CA ALA A 199 -4.14 -22.75 -7.10
C ALA A 199 -5.67 -22.57 -7.04
N THR A 200 -6.42 -23.34 -7.82
CA THR A 200 -7.89 -23.36 -7.71
C THR A 200 -8.29 -23.74 -6.28
N PRO A 201 -9.08 -22.89 -5.57
CA PRO A 201 -9.45 -23.15 -4.19
C PRO A 201 -10.08 -24.53 -4.01
N ASP A 202 -9.65 -25.22 -2.97
CA ASP A 202 -10.06 -26.59 -2.67
C ASP A 202 -10.64 -26.67 -1.25
N PRO A 203 -11.94 -26.40 -1.09
CA PRO A 203 -12.56 -26.41 0.22
C PRO A 203 -12.51 -27.80 0.86
N ALA A 204 -12.57 -28.87 0.06
CA ALA A 204 -12.44 -30.24 0.57
C ALA A 204 -11.06 -30.42 1.23
N LYS A 205 -9.99 -29.99 0.58
CA LYS A 205 -8.63 -30.02 1.15
C LYS A 205 -8.46 -29.07 2.34
N HIS A 206 -9.10 -27.90 2.33
CA HIS A 206 -9.00 -26.92 3.41
C HIS A 206 -9.68 -27.42 4.69
N PHE A 207 -10.95 -27.81 4.62
CA PHE A 207 -11.74 -28.23 5.78
C PHE A 207 -11.40 -29.65 6.26
N ASN A 208 -10.95 -30.54 5.36
CA ASN A 208 -10.42 -31.86 5.74
C ASN A 208 -8.89 -31.86 5.88
N GLY A 209 -8.28 -30.67 5.92
CA GLY A 209 -6.84 -30.49 6.07
C GLY A 209 -6.33 -30.80 7.48
N LYS A 210 -5.01 -30.85 7.62
CA LYS A 210 -4.35 -31.08 8.91
C LYS A 210 -4.57 -29.88 9.83
N PHE A 211 -5.39 -30.04 10.86
CA PHE A 211 -5.50 -29.07 11.94
C PHE A 211 -4.17 -28.99 12.72
N PRO A 212 -3.69 -27.79 13.06
CA PRO A 212 -2.45 -27.63 13.82
C PRO A 212 -2.63 -28.05 15.29
N LEU A 213 -1.53 -28.48 15.91
CA LEU A 213 -1.45 -28.64 17.37
C LEU A 213 -1.07 -27.29 17.98
N LEU A 214 -1.99 -26.68 18.74
CA LEU A 214 -1.78 -25.39 19.42
C LEU A 214 -1.79 -25.52 20.95
N VAL A 215 -1.90 -26.75 21.46
CA VAL A 215 -1.73 -27.04 22.89
C VAL A 215 -0.29 -26.71 23.29
N LYS A 216 -0.14 -25.96 24.38
CA LYS A 216 1.16 -25.59 24.95
C LYS A 216 1.38 -26.36 26.24
N THR A 217 2.41 -27.20 26.27
CA THR A 217 2.79 -27.99 27.45
C THR A 217 3.94 -27.31 28.17
N TRP A 218 3.84 -27.19 29.49
CA TRP A 218 4.88 -26.65 30.36
C TRP A 218 5.23 -27.68 31.42
N ASP A 219 6.53 -27.90 31.65
CA ASP A 219 7.00 -28.76 32.73
C ASP A 219 8.36 -28.27 33.27
N ILE A 220 8.72 -28.75 34.46
CA ILE A 220 9.93 -28.34 35.17
C ILE A 220 11.02 -29.43 35.19
N TYR A 221 10.81 -30.56 34.50
CA TYR A 221 11.69 -31.73 34.62
C TYR A 221 13.11 -31.46 34.10
N GLN A 222 13.27 -30.51 33.18
CA GLN A 222 14.58 -30.02 32.73
C GLN A 222 15.36 -29.23 33.78
N TYR A 223 14.71 -28.81 34.88
CA TYR A 223 15.31 -28.02 35.97
C TYR A 223 15.53 -28.82 37.26
N LEU A 224 15.16 -30.12 37.29
CA LEU A 224 15.38 -30.97 38.47
C LEU A 224 16.87 -31.34 38.58
N ILE A 225 17.49 -30.98 39.71
CA ILE A 225 18.89 -31.28 40.04
C ILE A 225 18.98 -32.73 40.51
N SER A 226 19.15 -33.66 39.56
CA SER A 226 19.90 -34.92 39.73
C SER A 226 20.04 -35.64 38.40
N TYR A 227 21.30 -35.81 37.98
CA TYR A 227 21.79 -36.59 36.84
C TYR A 227 21.49 -36.07 35.41
N PHE A 228 21.82 -34.81 35.11
CA PHE A 228 22.14 -34.40 33.73
C PHE A 228 23.22 -33.29 33.70
N LYS A 229 24.27 -33.48 32.89
CA LYS A 229 25.20 -32.43 32.46
C LYS A 229 24.79 -31.95 31.06
N GLY A 230 24.19 -30.77 30.98
CA GLY A 230 24.00 -30.05 29.72
C GLY A 230 22.72 -29.22 29.67
N LYS A 231 22.84 -27.93 29.37
CA LYS A 231 21.73 -27.03 29.01
C LYS A 231 21.64 -26.91 27.49
N PHE A 232 20.45 -27.03 26.91
CA PHE A 232 20.19 -26.63 25.52
C PHE A 232 18.84 -25.91 25.39
N ALA A 233 18.84 -24.87 24.54
CA ALA A 233 17.72 -23.97 24.31
C ALA A 233 16.71 -24.55 23.32
N GLY A 234 15.41 -24.30 23.56
CA GLY A 234 14.33 -24.64 22.65
C GLY A 234 14.26 -23.68 21.44
N ILE A 235 13.94 -24.22 20.27
CA ILE A 235 13.72 -23.44 19.05
C ILE A 235 12.24 -23.03 18.99
N ILE A 236 12.03 -21.73 18.78
CA ILE A 236 10.75 -21.10 18.45
C ILE A 236 10.50 -21.31 16.95
N SER A 237 9.30 -21.76 16.56
CA SER A 237 8.89 -21.83 15.16
C SER A 237 8.56 -20.42 14.64
N ILE A 238 9.19 -20.04 13.54
CA ILE A 238 8.90 -18.82 12.77
C ILE A 238 7.76 -19.18 11.81
N GLY A 239 6.60 -18.55 11.99
CA GLY A 239 5.54 -18.52 11.00
C GLY A 239 5.82 -17.40 9.99
N GLY A 240 5.74 -17.70 8.71
CA GLY A 240 5.71 -16.70 7.64
C GLY A 240 4.26 -16.32 7.34
N ASP A 241 4.00 -15.02 7.23
CA ASP A 241 2.74 -14.49 6.72
C ASP A 241 2.97 -13.92 5.31
N ASP A 242 2.19 -14.43 4.35
CA ASP A 242 2.01 -13.87 3.01
C ASP A 242 1.07 -12.66 3.10
N ALA A 243 1.61 -11.44 3.06
CA ALA A 243 0.83 -10.22 2.90
C ALA A 243 0.81 -9.80 1.41
N TYR A 244 -0.29 -10.11 0.73
CA TYR A 244 -0.60 -9.62 -0.62
C TYR A 244 -1.04 -8.14 -0.54
N ASN A 245 -0.39 -7.26 -1.32
CA ASN A 245 -0.72 -5.83 -1.41
C ASN A 245 -1.18 -5.47 -2.83
N PRO A 246 -2.51 -5.35 -3.08
CA PRO A 246 -3.02 -4.75 -4.31
C PRO A 246 -3.12 -3.24 -4.09
N ASP A 247 -2.47 -2.43 -4.94
CA ASP A 247 -3.01 -1.16 -5.47
C ASP A 247 -1.90 -0.34 -6.15
N ALA A 248 -1.62 -0.67 -7.41
CA ALA A 248 -1.35 0.36 -8.39
C ALA A 248 -2.58 0.41 -9.30
N ILE A 249 -3.58 1.22 -8.91
CA ILE A 249 -4.64 1.58 -9.86
C ILE A 249 -3.97 2.51 -10.86
N ALA A 250 -3.55 1.96 -12.00
CA ALA A 250 -3.18 2.77 -13.14
C ALA A 250 -4.39 3.66 -13.50
N GLU A 251 -4.17 4.98 -13.64
CA GLU A 251 -5.21 5.93 -14.06
C GLU A 251 -5.88 5.50 -15.38
N ILE A 252 -5.19 4.71 -16.18
CA ILE A 252 -5.69 4.00 -17.35
C ILE A 252 -5.29 2.53 -17.25
N ASN A 253 -6.28 1.65 -17.05
CA ASN A 253 -6.05 0.21 -17.05
C ASN A 253 -5.85 -0.31 -18.49
N ARG A 254 -4.60 -0.30 -18.96
CA ARG A 254 -4.22 -0.69 -20.33
C ARG A 254 -4.52 -2.17 -20.62
N PHE A 255 -4.26 -3.05 -19.66
CA PHE A 255 -4.53 -4.48 -19.78
C PHE A 255 -5.73 -4.81 -18.91
N LYS A 256 -6.91 -4.98 -19.51
CA LYS A 256 -8.07 -5.50 -18.78
C LYS A 256 -7.82 -7.00 -18.54
N PRO A 257 -7.42 -7.43 -17.33
CA PRO A 257 -7.20 -8.85 -17.10
C PRO A 257 -8.53 -9.57 -17.32
N VAL A 258 -8.47 -10.77 -17.91
CA VAL A 258 -9.62 -11.66 -17.80
C VAL A 258 -9.65 -12.11 -16.35
N SER A 259 -10.55 -11.53 -15.57
CA SER A 259 -10.77 -11.85 -14.16
C SER A 259 -12.25 -11.68 -13.87
N ILE A 260 -13.01 -12.72 -14.18
CA ILE A 260 -14.45 -12.76 -13.95
C ILE A 260 -14.69 -13.63 -12.71
N HIS A 261 -15.48 -13.14 -11.76
CA HIS A 261 -15.96 -13.92 -10.62
C HIS A 261 -17.47 -13.67 -10.46
N GLN A 262 -18.26 -14.73 -10.45
CA GLN A 262 -19.72 -14.65 -10.33
C GLN A 262 -20.22 -15.66 -9.28
N GLY A 263 -21.37 -15.34 -8.67
CA GLY A 263 -22.05 -16.18 -7.70
C GLY A 263 -22.23 -15.52 -6.33
N SER A 264 -22.70 -16.26 -5.32
CA SER A 264 -23.02 -17.70 -5.38
C SER A 264 -24.29 -18.01 -6.19
N PHE A 265 -24.33 -19.21 -6.77
CA PHE A 265 -25.49 -19.76 -7.48
C PHE A 265 -25.96 -21.05 -6.83
N LYS A 266 -27.27 -21.30 -6.83
CA LYS A 266 -27.84 -22.57 -6.33
C LYS A 266 -28.20 -23.49 -7.48
N LEU A 267 -27.92 -24.79 -7.32
CA LEU A 267 -28.29 -25.86 -8.23
C LEU A 267 -29.14 -26.88 -7.48
N SER A 268 -30.37 -27.10 -7.96
CA SER A 268 -31.24 -28.16 -7.46
C SER A 268 -30.75 -29.55 -7.89
N LYS A 269 -31.27 -30.60 -7.26
CA LYS A 269 -30.97 -32.00 -7.62
C LYS A 269 -31.33 -32.24 -9.09
N GLY A 270 -30.38 -32.74 -9.89
CA GLY A 270 -30.51 -32.95 -11.33
C GLY A 270 -30.54 -31.66 -12.18
N GLY A 271 -30.42 -30.49 -11.56
CA GLY A 271 -30.52 -29.19 -12.23
C GLY A 271 -29.30 -28.85 -13.09
N LYS A 272 -29.49 -27.90 -14.00
CA LYS A 272 -28.42 -27.24 -14.77
C LYS A 272 -28.66 -25.73 -14.73
N ASN A 273 -27.60 -24.96 -14.54
CA ASN A 273 -27.66 -23.49 -14.64
C ASN A 273 -26.89 -23.04 -15.86
N THR A 274 -27.39 -21.99 -16.52
CA THR A 274 -26.76 -21.38 -17.70
C THR A 274 -26.08 -20.08 -17.32
N HIS A 275 -24.85 -19.88 -17.79
CA HIS A 275 -24.04 -18.69 -17.55
C HIS A 275 -23.55 -18.10 -18.87
N THR A 276 -23.34 -16.79 -18.89
CA THR A 276 -22.73 -16.10 -20.03
C THR A 276 -21.48 -15.37 -19.59
N ILE A 277 -20.38 -15.57 -20.31
CA ILE A 277 -19.12 -14.86 -20.14
C ILE A 277 -18.76 -14.12 -21.43
N SER A 278 -18.17 -12.93 -21.29
CA SER A 278 -17.64 -12.18 -22.42
C SER A 278 -16.12 -12.19 -22.33
N ILE A 279 -15.46 -12.66 -23.38
CA ILE A 279 -14.00 -12.65 -23.47
C ILE A 279 -13.58 -11.33 -24.13
N PRO A 280 -12.83 -10.46 -23.43
CA PRO A 280 -12.36 -9.20 -24.00
C PRO A 280 -11.31 -9.45 -25.10
N ASN A 281 -10.64 -8.39 -25.54
CA ASN A 281 -9.48 -8.52 -26.40
C ASN A 281 -8.30 -9.17 -25.64
N TYR A 282 -8.32 -10.50 -25.54
CA TYR A 282 -7.37 -11.30 -24.80
C TYR A 282 -6.97 -12.52 -25.64
N ILE A 283 -5.68 -12.79 -25.73
CA ILE A 283 -5.12 -13.96 -26.41
C ILE A 283 -4.24 -14.68 -25.39
N GLY A 284 -4.46 -15.99 -25.23
CA GLY A 284 -3.76 -16.76 -24.21
C GLY A 284 -4.55 -17.98 -23.78
N LYS A 285 -4.62 -18.20 -22.47
CA LYS A 285 -5.30 -19.34 -21.86
C LYS A 285 -6.00 -18.89 -20.60
N VAL A 286 -7.30 -19.11 -20.51
CA VAL A 286 -8.08 -18.83 -19.31
C VAL A 286 -8.29 -20.12 -18.51
N ARG A 287 -8.37 -19.99 -17.19
CA ARG A 287 -8.75 -21.05 -16.27
C ARG A 287 -10.17 -20.80 -15.79
N LEU A 288 -11.10 -21.70 -16.15
CA LEU A 288 -12.42 -21.79 -15.52
C LEU A 288 -12.29 -22.56 -14.22
N MET A 289 -12.64 -21.91 -13.13
CA MET A 289 -12.68 -22.47 -11.78
C MET A 289 -14.12 -22.48 -11.31
N ILE A 290 -14.60 -23.63 -10.83
CA ILE A 290 -15.87 -23.73 -10.12
C ILE A 290 -15.57 -24.28 -8.75
N VAL A 291 -16.04 -23.58 -7.71
CA VAL A 291 -15.90 -24.02 -6.32
C VAL A 291 -17.30 -24.23 -5.77
N ALA A 292 -17.59 -25.47 -5.36
CA ALA A 292 -18.92 -25.91 -5.00
C ALA A 292 -18.97 -26.48 -3.57
N CYS A 293 -20.10 -26.27 -2.91
CA CYS A 293 -20.42 -26.85 -1.61
C CYS A 293 -21.89 -27.25 -1.53
N ASN A 294 -22.19 -28.19 -0.64
CA ASN A 294 -23.53 -28.38 -0.07
C ASN A 294 -23.39 -28.60 1.44
N THR A 295 -24.45 -29.05 2.11
CA THR A 295 -24.48 -29.24 3.57
C THR A 295 -23.32 -30.06 4.14
N SER A 296 -22.76 -31.00 3.37
CA SER A 296 -21.75 -31.93 3.89
C SER A 296 -20.58 -32.20 2.94
N ASN A 297 -20.65 -31.71 1.70
CA ASN A 297 -19.72 -32.10 0.64
C ASN A 297 -19.18 -30.86 -0.06
N PHE A 298 -17.92 -30.95 -0.47
CA PHE A 298 -17.23 -29.92 -1.21
C PHE A 298 -16.72 -30.49 -2.53
N GLY A 299 -16.57 -29.62 -3.53
CA GLY A 299 -16.08 -30.00 -4.85
C GLY A 299 -15.47 -28.81 -5.57
N LYS A 300 -14.67 -29.13 -6.59
CA LYS A 300 -14.12 -28.13 -7.49
C LYS A 300 -14.04 -28.65 -8.93
N LEU A 301 -14.01 -27.73 -9.88
CA LEU A 301 -13.64 -27.98 -11.27
C LEU A 301 -12.55 -26.98 -11.64
N GLU A 302 -11.55 -27.47 -12.37
CA GLU A 302 -10.56 -26.66 -13.05
C GLU A 302 -10.54 -27.07 -14.53
N LYS A 303 -10.76 -26.12 -15.44
CA LYS A 303 -10.68 -26.34 -16.89
C LYS A 303 -9.86 -25.23 -17.54
N PHE A 304 -8.79 -25.61 -18.24
CA PHE A 304 -7.97 -24.67 -19.01
C PHE A 304 -8.50 -24.55 -20.43
N ILE A 305 -8.74 -23.33 -20.89
CA ILE A 305 -9.36 -23.07 -22.19
C ILE A 305 -8.50 -22.07 -22.98
N PRO A 306 -7.91 -22.47 -24.12
CA PRO A 306 -7.17 -21.54 -24.99
C PRO A 306 -8.11 -20.50 -25.61
N VAL A 307 -7.63 -19.26 -25.70
CA VAL A 307 -8.29 -18.15 -26.40
C VAL A 307 -7.44 -17.77 -27.62
N LYS A 308 -7.91 -18.07 -28.83
CA LYS A 308 -7.21 -17.79 -30.10
C LYS A 308 -8.19 -17.52 -31.24
N ASN A 309 -7.90 -16.51 -32.05
CA ASN A 309 -8.70 -16.18 -33.25
C ASN A 309 -8.02 -16.72 -34.53
N PRO A 310 -8.78 -16.99 -35.61
CA PRO A 310 -8.24 -17.44 -36.91
C PRO A 310 -7.18 -16.51 -37.52
N LEU A 311 -7.33 -15.20 -37.28
CA LEU A 311 -6.45 -14.12 -37.71
C LEU A 311 -6.40 -13.10 -36.57
N MET A 312 -5.20 -12.66 -36.20
CA MET A 312 -4.96 -11.83 -35.02
C MET A 312 -3.99 -10.70 -35.35
N VAL A 313 -4.18 -9.55 -34.70
CA VAL A 313 -3.23 -8.44 -34.65
C VAL A 313 -2.89 -8.15 -33.19
N GLN A 314 -1.62 -7.86 -32.93
CA GLN A 314 -1.11 -7.50 -31.60
C GLN A 314 -0.16 -6.31 -31.71
N THR A 315 -0.44 -5.24 -30.98
CA THR A 315 0.42 -4.07 -30.82
C THR A 315 1.27 -4.16 -29.56
N GLN A 316 2.53 -3.75 -29.63
CA GLN A 316 3.38 -3.65 -28.44
C GLN A 316 3.75 -2.19 -28.19
N PHE A 317 2.96 -1.52 -27.37
CA PHE A 317 3.25 -0.17 -26.90
C PHE A 317 4.08 -0.15 -25.62
N PRO A 318 4.85 0.93 -25.37
CA PRO A 318 5.28 1.33 -24.03
C PRO A 318 4.12 1.44 -23.04
N ARG A 319 4.39 1.27 -21.73
CA ARG A 319 3.37 1.40 -20.68
C ARG A 319 2.67 2.76 -20.69
N THR A 320 3.43 3.82 -20.94
CA THR A 320 2.96 5.18 -21.17
C THR A 320 3.80 5.84 -22.26
N LEU A 321 3.32 6.91 -22.85
CA LEU A 321 4.07 7.78 -23.75
C LEU A 321 4.27 9.15 -23.11
N ASN A 322 5.30 9.88 -23.50
CA ASN A 322 5.41 11.30 -23.21
C ASN A 322 5.09 12.10 -24.47
N VAL A 323 4.70 13.36 -24.29
CA VAL A 323 4.58 14.31 -25.40
C VAL A 323 5.89 14.37 -26.18
N THR A 324 5.79 14.51 -27.52
CA THR A 324 6.95 14.58 -28.43
C THR A 324 7.79 13.31 -28.56
N ASP A 325 7.37 12.18 -27.98
CA ASP A 325 8.00 10.90 -28.24
C ASP A 325 7.83 10.49 -29.70
N LYS A 326 8.87 9.88 -30.27
CA LYS A 326 8.84 9.21 -31.56
C LYS A 326 9.07 7.73 -31.31
N LEU A 327 8.13 6.89 -31.69
CA LEU A 327 8.16 5.44 -31.43
C LEU A 327 8.06 4.69 -32.75
N GLN A 328 8.88 3.65 -32.92
CA GLN A 328 8.63 2.65 -33.96
C GLN A 328 7.77 1.54 -33.35
N LEU A 329 6.47 1.61 -33.55
CA LEU A 329 5.49 0.70 -32.95
C LEU A 329 5.49 -0.64 -33.71
N PRO A 330 5.95 -1.75 -33.09
CA PRO A 330 5.83 -3.06 -33.70
C PRO A 330 4.38 -3.56 -33.61
N VAL A 331 3.91 -4.09 -34.74
CA VAL A 331 2.61 -4.73 -34.90
C VAL A 331 2.85 -6.15 -35.41
N THR A 332 2.44 -7.13 -34.62
CA THR A 332 2.53 -8.54 -35.00
C THR A 332 1.19 -9.01 -35.53
N ILE A 333 1.20 -9.65 -36.70
CA ILE A 333 0.03 -10.27 -37.30
C ILE A 333 0.24 -11.77 -37.25
N LEU A 334 -0.68 -12.49 -36.62
CA LEU A 334 -0.64 -13.93 -36.46
C LEU A 334 -1.79 -14.58 -37.21
N ARG A 335 -1.49 -15.67 -37.90
CA ARG A 335 -2.43 -16.45 -38.70
C ARG A 335 -2.47 -17.88 -38.19
N ASP A 336 -3.63 -18.26 -37.65
CA ASP A 336 -3.94 -19.62 -37.18
C ASP A 336 -4.61 -20.43 -38.30
N ASP A 337 -5.45 -19.78 -39.11
CA ASP A 337 -6.15 -20.40 -40.24
C ASP A 337 -5.31 -20.33 -41.53
N ALA A 338 -4.83 -21.50 -41.96
CA ALA A 338 -3.97 -21.63 -43.13
C ALA A 338 -4.66 -21.26 -44.46
N SER A 339 -5.99 -21.16 -44.51
CA SER A 339 -6.74 -20.76 -45.71
C SER A 339 -6.62 -19.26 -46.03
N ILE A 340 -6.17 -18.44 -45.06
CA ILE A 340 -6.02 -16.99 -45.23
C ILE A 340 -4.67 -16.68 -45.89
N ASN A 341 -4.67 -16.25 -47.16
CA ASN A 341 -3.44 -15.94 -47.90
C ASN A 341 -3.04 -14.46 -47.86
N SER A 342 -4.02 -13.57 -47.72
CA SER A 342 -3.84 -12.13 -47.65
C SER A 342 -4.76 -11.52 -46.60
N ALA A 343 -4.32 -10.39 -46.04
CA ALA A 343 -5.09 -9.62 -45.07
C ALA A 343 -4.91 -8.11 -45.27
N SER A 344 -5.81 -7.31 -44.71
CA SER A 344 -5.75 -5.86 -44.68
C SER A 344 -5.65 -5.38 -43.24
N LEU A 345 -4.55 -4.71 -42.91
CA LEU A 345 -4.30 -4.09 -41.62
C LEU A 345 -4.83 -2.65 -41.65
N THR A 346 -5.64 -2.26 -40.67
CA THR A 346 -6.16 -0.90 -40.51
C THR A 346 -5.75 -0.32 -39.17
N ALA A 347 -5.54 0.99 -39.14
CA ALA A 347 -5.14 1.73 -37.95
C ALA A 347 -6.03 2.98 -37.80
N LYS A 348 -6.53 3.21 -36.59
CA LYS A 348 -7.25 4.43 -36.21
C LYS A 348 -6.71 4.96 -34.88
N ALA A 349 -6.40 6.25 -34.85
CA ALA A 349 -5.98 6.98 -33.67
C ALA A 349 -6.37 8.46 -33.82
N ASP A 350 -6.41 9.21 -32.71
CA ASP A 350 -6.69 10.64 -32.75
C ASP A 350 -5.51 11.40 -33.39
N ALA A 351 -5.76 11.98 -34.57
CA ALA A 351 -4.77 12.77 -35.32
C ALA A 351 -4.33 14.06 -34.58
N GLY A 352 -5.09 14.50 -33.59
CA GLY A 352 -4.72 15.60 -32.68
C GLY A 352 -3.75 15.18 -31.56
N LEU A 353 -3.51 13.88 -31.37
CA LEU A 353 -2.59 13.33 -30.37
C LEU A 353 -1.36 12.67 -31.01
N VAL A 354 -1.52 11.99 -32.15
CA VAL A 354 -0.43 11.24 -32.82
C VAL A 354 -0.48 11.36 -34.34
N LYS A 355 0.69 11.25 -34.98
CA LYS A 355 0.86 11.12 -36.44
C LYS A 355 1.59 9.82 -36.79
N GLY A 356 1.51 9.40 -38.05
CA GLY A 356 2.32 8.30 -38.61
C GLY A 356 1.57 6.99 -38.89
N PHE A 357 0.30 6.86 -38.47
CA PHE A 357 -0.52 5.72 -38.86
C PHE A 357 -1.00 5.84 -40.31
N SER A 358 -0.68 4.83 -41.15
CA SER A 358 -1.36 4.66 -42.42
C SER A 358 -2.73 4.02 -42.19
N ALA A 359 -3.79 4.57 -42.77
CA ALA A 359 -5.16 4.08 -42.54
C ALA A 359 -5.37 2.61 -42.96
N THR A 360 -4.67 2.15 -43.99
CA THR A 360 -4.79 0.76 -44.48
C THR A 360 -3.48 0.27 -45.10
N LYS A 361 -3.11 -0.98 -44.83
CA LYS A 361 -1.94 -1.67 -45.37
C LYS A 361 -2.32 -3.09 -45.81
N ALA A 362 -2.11 -3.42 -47.08
CA ALA A 362 -2.26 -4.78 -47.57
C ALA A 362 -1.07 -5.67 -47.12
N LEU A 363 -1.39 -6.90 -46.73
CA LEU A 363 -0.45 -7.91 -46.25
C LEU A 363 -0.65 -9.23 -47.01
N THR A 364 0.46 -9.90 -47.33
CA THR A 364 0.46 -11.24 -47.92
C THR A 364 1.32 -12.17 -47.08
N PHE A 365 0.79 -13.34 -46.73
CA PHE A 365 1.45 -14.25 -45.79
C PHE A 365 2.59 -15.06 -46.43
N ASN A 366 2.54 -15.33 -47.74
CA ASN A 366 3.58 -16.09 -48.46
C ASN A 366 4.00 -17.39 -47.73
N GLY A 367 3.03 -18.14 -47.20
CA GLY A 367 3.26 -19.37 -46.44
C GLY A 367 3.69 -19.19 -44.97
N LYS A 368 3.90 -17.95 -44.49
CA LYS A 368 4.21 -17.66 -43.09
C LYS A 368 2.95 -17.65 -42.23
N ASN A 369 3.08 -18.04 -40.96
CA ASN A 369 2.02 -17.93 -39.96
C ASN A 369 2.09 -16.64 -39.14
N GLN A 370 3.16 -15.85 -39.35
CA GLN A 370 3.39 -14.59 -38.65
C GLN A 370 4.02 -13.56 -39.59
N LEU A 371 3.55 -12.33 -39.49
CA LEU A 371 4.14 -11.15 -40.12
C LEU A 371 4.39 -10.07 -39.06
N ALA A 372 5.39 -9.24 -39.29
CA ALA A 372 5.65 -8.06 -38.49
C ALA A 372 5.54 -6.82 -39.38
N HIS A 373 4.86 -5.80 -38.88
CA HIS A 373 4.79 -4.47 -39.47
C HIS A 373 5.21 -3.45 -38.41
N THR A 374 5.73 -2.31 -38.84
CA THR A 374 6.16 -1.25 -37.93
C THR A 374 5.60 0.08 -38.41
N TYR A 375 4.99 0.82 -37.49
CA TYR A 375 4.59 2.20 -37.71
C TYR A 375 5.59 3.15 -37.04
N ASP A 376 6.11 4.11 -37.78
CA ASP A 376 6.83 5.24 -37.18
C ASP A 376 5.79 6.26 -36.71
N ILE A 377 5.57 6.33 -35.40
CA ILE A 377 4.59 7.23 -34.78
C ILE A 377 5.28 8.43 -34.12
N GLU A 378 4.66 9.59 -34.23
CA GLU A 378 5.06 10.82 -33.55
C GLU A 378 3.94 11.27 -32.62
N VAL A 379 4.25 11.40 -31.32
CA VAL A 379 3.33 11.93 -30.31
C VAL A 379 3.40 13.45 -30.33
N LEU A 380 2.25 14.10 -30.51
CA LEU A 380 2.17 15.56 -30.53
C LEU A 380 2.36 16.14 -29.12
N ASN A 381 2.60 17.45 -29.03
CA ASN A 381 2.67 18.14 -27.73
C ASN A 381 1.27 18.35 -27.12
N LYS A 382 0.55 17.25 -26.92
CA LYS A 382 -0.80 17.20 -26.37
C LYS A 382 -0.97 15.94 -25.51
N PRO A 383 -0.96 16.08 -24.18
CA PRO A 383 -1.18 14.99 -23.24
C PRO A 383 -2.62 14.47 -23.29
N GLY A 384 -2.84 13.34 -22.63
CA GLY A 384 -4.16 12.75 -22.42
C GLY A 384 -4.25 11.30 -22.84
N LYS A 385 -5.48 10.80 -22.87
CA LYS A 385 -5.78 9.42 -23.23
C LYS A 385 -5.75 9.24 -24.74
N LEU A 386 -4.75 8.52 -25.23
CA LEU A 386 -4.71 8.04 -26.61
C LEU A 386 -5.43 6.70 -26.71
N ASN A 387 -6.44 6.63 -27.58
CA ASN A 387 -7.08 5.39 -27.98
C ASN A 387 -6.55 4.99 -29.36
N VAL A 388 -5.94 3.80 -29.45
CA VAL A 388 -5.46 3.24 -30.72
C VAL A 388 -6.25 1.98 -31.03
N GLU A 389 -6.86 1.96 -32.21
CA GLU A 389 -7.57 0.81 -32.75
C GLU A 389 -6.78 0.23 -33.92
N MET A 390 -6.40 -1.04 -33.80
CA MET A 390 -5.83 -1.84 -34.87
C MET A 390 -6.82 -2.89 -35.31
N GLY A 391 -7.12 -2.92 -36.61
CA GLY A 391 -7.99 -3.91 -37.22
C GLY A 391 -7.22 -4.79 -38.20
N ILE A 392 -7.60 -6.06 -38.29
CA ILE A 392 -7.11 -6.98 -39.33
C ILE A 392 -8.29 -7.72 -39.95
N SER A 393 -8.33 -7.81 -41.27
CA SER A 393 -9.36 -8.56 -42.00
C SER A 393 -8.78 -9.40 -43.14
N GLY A 394 -9.25 -10.63 -43.33
CA GLY A 394 -8.79 -11.54 -44.38
C GLY A 394 -9.57 -12.86 -44.38
N GLY A 395 -9.85 -13.43 -45.56
CA GLY A 395 -10.59 -14.70 -45.68
C GLY A 395 -11.98 -14.70 -45.02
N GLY A 396 -12.67 -13.55 -45.00
CA GLY A 396 -13.95 -13.38 -44.31
C GLY A 396 -13.87 -13.34 -42.78
N LYS A 397 -12.66 -13.39 -42.20
CA LYS A 397 -12.40 -13.25 -40.77
C LYS A 397 -11.96 -11.82 -40.45
N ASN A 398 -12.32 -11.34 -39.27
CA ASN A 398 -11.90 -10.04 -38.76
C ASN A 398 -11.51 -10.13 -37.29
N MET A 399 -10.66 -9.21 -36.87
CA MET A 399 -10.27 -9.04 -35.47
C MET A 399 -9.88 -7.58 -35.26
N LYS A 400 -10.15 -7.08 -34.06
CA LYS A 400 -9.83 -5.72 -33.63
C LYS A 400 -9.19 -5.75 -32.25
N GLU A 401 -8.11 -4.99 -32.13
CA GLU A 401 -7.44 -4.64 -30.89
C GLU A 401 -7.66 -3.16 -30.61
N VAL A 402 -8.03 -2.84 -29.37
CA VAL A 402 -8.12 -1.46 -28.89
C VAL A 402 -7.20 -1.32 -27.70
N THR A 403 -6.26 -0.40 -27.79
CA THR A 403 -5.26 -0.14 -26.75
C THR A 403 -5.41 1.31 -26.28
N ASP A 404 -5.66 1.47 -24.99
CA ASP A 404 -5.67 2.76 -24.31
C ASP A 404 -4.27 3.05 -23.75
N ILE A 405 -3.72 4.22 -24.04
CA ILE A 405 -2.37 4.62 -23.64
C ILE A 405 -2.43 6.03 -23.06
N LEU A 406 -1.79 6.24 -21.91
CA LEU A 406 -1.61 7.57 -21.36
C LEU A 406 -0.46 8.27 -22.07
N ILE A 407 -0.73 9.43 -22.68
CA ILE A 407 0.29 10.42 -23.01
C ILE A 407 0.44 11.33 -21.80
N ASN A 408 1.58 11.20 -21.12
CA ASN A 408 1.87 11.91 -19.89
C ASN A 408 2.06 13.39 -20.12
N TYR A 409 1.67 14.15 -19.10
CA TYR A 409 2.17 15.50 -18.93
C TYR A 409 3.68 15.47 -18.64
N PRO A 410 4.48 16.37 -19.25
CA PRO A 410 5.92 16.45 -19.01
C PRO A 410 6.24 17.01 -17.62
N ASN A 411 5.32 17.77 -17.04
CA ASN A 411 5.47 18.51 -15.79
C ASN A 411 4.29 18.23 -14.83
N SER A 412 4.48 18.58 -13.55
CA SER A 412 3.43 18.57 -12.53
C SER A 412 2.54 19.81 -12.60
N PHE A 413 1.42 19.78 -11.88
CA PHE A 413 0.59 20.97 -11.70
C PHE A 413 1.33 22.07 -10.95
N GLU A 414 1.11 23.29 -11.40
CA GLU A 414 1.49 24.54 -10.76
C GLU A 414 0.24 25.38 -10.50
N SER A 415 0.31 26.21 -9.48
CA SER A 415 -0.75 27.13 -9.08
C SER A 415 -0.19 28.54 -8.98
N SER A 416 -0.92 29.53 -9.50
CA SER A 416 -0.61 30.94 -9.33
C SER A 416 -1.82 31.68 -8.76
N ILE A 417 -1.57 32.64 -7.87
CA ILE A 417 -2.62 33.37 -7.16
C ILE A 417 -2.50 34.86 -7.47
N SER A 418 -3.63 35.50 -7.76
CA SER A 418 -3.78 36.95 -7.72
C SER A 418 -4.71 37.34 -6.58
N LYS A 419 -4.28 38.30 -5.74
CA LYS A 419 -5.02 38.76 -4.56
C LYS A 419 -5.41 40.22 -4.76
N ASN A 420 -6.71 40.53 -4.67
CA ASN A 420 -7.21 41.88 -4.86
C ASN A 420 -8.25 42.25 -3.80
N ILE A 421 -8.40 43.54 -3.54
CA ILE A 421 -9.42 44.10 -2.65
C ILE A 421 -10.36 44.96 -3.49
N ILE A 422 -11.67 44.74 -3.36
CA ILE A 422 -12.70 45.58 -4.00
C ILE A 422 -13.39 46.39 -2.89
N GLU A 423 -13.13 47.69 -2.88
CA GLU A 423 -13.80 48.63 -1.98
C GLU A 423 -15.32 48.70 -2.26
N PRO A 424 -16.15 49.11 -1.28
CA PRO A 424 -17.60 49.27 -1.47
C PRO A 424 -17.94 50.08 -2.73
N GLY A 425 -18.86 49.57 -3.57
CA GLY A 425 -19.28 50.19 -4.83
C GLY A 425 -18.30 50.05 -6.01
N ALA A 426 -17.05 49.67 -5.77
CA ALA A 426 -16.04 49.49 -6.81
C ALA A 426 -16.25 48.18 -7.61
N LYS A 427 -15.50 48.05 -8.72
CA LYS A 427 -15.50 46.86 -9.58
C LYS A 427 -14.08 46.46 -9.97
N LEU A 428 -13.89 45.17 -10.21
CA LEU A 428 -12.64 44.58 -10.70
C LEU A 428 -12.92 43.66 -11.88
N SER A 429 -12.15 43.78 -12.95
CA SER A 429 -12.30 42.97 -14.17
C SER A 429 -11.05 42.11 -14.39
N TYR A 430 -11.27 40.81 -14.62
CA TYR A 430 -10.24 39.82 -14.94
C TYR A 430 -10.37 39.37 -16.39
N THR A 431 -9.26 39.24 -17.12
CA THR A 431 -9.22 38.49 -18.39
C THR A 431 -8.36 37.26 -18.19
N ILE A 432 -9.01 36.10 -18.08
CA ILE A 432 -8.35 34.85 -17.73
C ILE A 432 -7.79 34.22 -19.00
N LYS A 433 -6.46 34.26 -19.13
CA LYS A 433 -5.72 33.64 -20.23
C LYS A 433 -5.16 32.30 -19.76
N PRO A 434 -5.55 31.17 -20.38
CA PRO A 434 -5.02 29.87 -20.02
C PRO A 434 -3.50 29.79 -20.16
N LYS A 435 -2.83 29.34 -19.12
CA LYS A 435 -1.40 29.04 -19.08
C LYS A 435 -1.17 27.55 -19.39
N GLY A 436 -0.06 27.23 -20.04
CA GLY A 436 0.33 25.85 -20.34
C GLY A 436 -0.73 25.09 -21.16
N TYR A 437 -1.07 23.87 -20.74
CA TYR A 437 -2.08 23.04 -21.40
C TYR A 437 -3.52 23.50 -21.10
N ARG A 438 -4.21 24.06 -22.12
CA ARG A 438 -5.54 24.66 -21.99
C ARG A 438 -6.62 23.69 -21.48
N GLU A 439 -6.49 22.41 -21.79
CA GLU A 439 -7.43 21.36 -21.43
C GLU A 439 -7.48 21.05 -19.93
N VAL A 440 -6.36 21.22 -19.23
CA VAL A 440 -6.24 21.05 -17.77
C VAL A 440 -6.10 22.36 -17.01
N PHE A 441 -5.95 23.48 -17.72
CA PHE A 441 -6.02 24.80 -17.11
C PHE A 441 -7.38 25.00 -16.44
N THR A 442 -7.36 25.35 -15.17
CA THR A 442 -8.53 25.75 -14.41
C THR A 442 -8.28 27.08 -13.73
N SER A 443 -9.29 27.94 -13.72
CA SER A 443 -9.27 29.19 -12.95
C SER A 443 -10.50 29.24 -12.06
N LYS A 444 -10.26 29.65 -10.82
CA LYS A 444 -11.28 29.77 -9.78
C LYS A 444 -11.11 31.11 -9.08
N ILE A 445 -12.22 31.79 -8.82
CA ILE A 445 -12.23 33.04 -8.07
C ILE A 445 -12.97 32.82 -6.75
N MET A 446 -12.26 32.97 -5.64
CA MET A 446 -12.83 32.97 -4.31
C MET A 446 -13.11 34.42 -3.88
N VAL A 447 -14.34 34.70 -3.48
CA VAL A 447 -14.76 36.01 -2.96
C VAL A 447 -15.11 35.85 -1.48
N SER A 448 -14.49 36.67 -0.64
CA SER A 448 -14.63 36.64 0.82
C SER A 448 -14.88 38.03 1.38
N GLY A 449 -15.62 38.13 2.48
CA GLY A 449 -15.75 39.38 3.25
C GLY A 449 -14.60 39.60 4.23
N LEU A 450 -13.77 38.57 4.46
CA LEU A 450 -12.62 38.58 5.36
C LEU A 450 -11.34 38.12 4.64
N LYS A 451 -10.17 38.48 5.19
CA LYS A 451 -8.91 37.87 4.77
C LYS A 451 -8.97 36.37 5.08
N VAL A 452 -8.58 35.53 4.12
CA VAL A 452 -8.56 34.07 4.30
C VAL A 452 -7.31 33.46 3.66
N PRO A 453 -6.83 32.30 4.15
CA PRO A 453 -5.88 31.46 3.43
C PRO A 453 -6.46 31.00 2.08
N ASN A 454 -5.59 30.59 1.15
CA ASN A 454 -6.03 30.07 -0.15
C ASN A 454 -6.53 28.63 -0.07
N PHE A 455 -7.68 28.41 0.59
CA PHE A 455 -8.26 27.08 0.76
C PHE A 455 -8.57 26.36 -0.56
N THR A 456 -8.83 27.10 -1.65
CA THR A 456 -9.05 26.50 -2.97
C THR A 456 -7.79 25.77 -3.46
N GLN A 457 -6.66 26.48 -3.48
CA GLN A 457 -5.38 25.87 -3.82
C GLN A 457 -4.99 24.78 -2.81
N TYR A 458 -5.20 25.01 -1.52
CA TYR A 458 -4.77 24.04 -0.50
C TYR A 458 -5.51 22.71 -0.61
N ALA A 459 -6.83 22.72 -0.86
CA ALA A 459 -7.59 21.50 -1.08
C ALA A 459 -7.13 20.75 -2.34
N GLU A 460 -6.85 21.50 -3.41
CA GLU A 460 -6.35 20.96 -4.67
C GLU A 460 -4.96 20.34 -4.53
N ASP A 461 -3.99 21.09 -4.00
CA ASP A 461 -2.62 20.61 -3.80
C ASP A 461 -2.56 19.35 -2.89
N LEU A 462 -3.49 19.22 -1.94
CA LEU A 462 -3.56 18.06 -1.04
C LEU A 462 -4.12 16.81 -1.71
N ILE A 463 -5.08 16.95 -2.64
CA ILE A 463 -5.67 15.81 -3.37
C ILE A 463 -4.64 15.24 -4.36
N ASP A 464 -3.88 16.10 -5.04
CA ASP A 464 -2.95 15.71 -6.10
C ASP A 464 -1.55 15.34 -5.59
N PHE A 465 -1.35 15.32 -4.27
CA PHE A 465 -0.05 15.06 -3.69
C PHE A 465 0.37 13.58 -3.93
N PRO A 466 1.55 13.32 -4.54
CA PRO A 466 1.80 12.06 -5.24
C PRO A 466 2.23 10.86 -4.38
N TYR A 467 2.67 11.07 -3.13
CA TYR A 467 3.36 10.03 -2.34
C TYR A 467 2.43 9.24 -1.42
N GLY A 468 1.45 9.90 -0.79
CA GLY A 468 0.36 9.26 -0.08
C GLY A 468 0.71 8.54 1.22
N CYS A 469 1.69 9.02 2.00
CA CYS A 469 1.96 8.53 3.36
C CYS A 469 0.78 8.81 4.31
N LEU A 470 0.86 8.31 5.55
CA LEU A 470 -0.18 8.55 6.57
C LEU A 470 -0.45 10.05 6.76
N GLU A 471 0.59 10.87 6.92
CA GLU A 471 0.43 12.30 7.15
C GLU A 471 -0.28 12.98 5.98
N GLN A 472 0.17 12.73 4.75
CA GLN A 472 -0.39 13.38 3.55
C GLN A 472 -1.84 12.97 3.33
N THR A 473 -2.14 11.68 3.51
CA THR A 473 -3.51 11.15 3.44
C THR A 473 -4.40 11.79 4.50
N THR A 474 -3.87 11.99 5.72
CA THR A 474 -4.60 12.65 6.81
C THR A 474 -4.84 14.13 6.52
N SER A 475 -3.84 14.84 6.00
CA SER A 475 -3.95 16.25 5.62
C SER A 475 -4.99 16.46 4.50
N ALA A 476 -4.97 15.60 3.47
CA ALA A 476 -6.03 15.57 2.45
C ALA A 476 -7.40 15.30 3.08
N GLY A 477 -7.51 14.32 3.97
CA GLY A 477 -8.73 14.03 4.73
C GLY A 477 -9.27 15.24 5.49
N PHE A 478 -8.41 15.97 6.21
CA PHE A 478 -8.82 17.19 6.93
C PHE A 478 -9.36 18.28 6.00
N SER A 479 -8.72 18.49 4.84
CA SER A 479 -9.26 19.44 3.85
C SER A 479 -10.68 19.06 3.44
N GLN A 480 -10.91 17.78 3.10
CA GLN A 480 -12.20 17.28 2.64
C GLN A 480 -13.25 17.23 3.76
N LEU A 481 -12.83 17.09 5.02
CA LEU A 481 -13.76 17.09 6.15
C LEU A 481 -14.37 18.47 6.40
N TYR A 482 -13.57 19.53 6.25
CA TYR A 482 -13.99 20.89 6.58
C TYR A 482 -14.34 21.77 5.38
N LEU A 483 -14.02 21.36 4.14
CA LEU A 483 -14.16 22.20 2.95
C LEU A 483 -15.55 22.84 2.82
N ASP A 484 -16.63 22.08 3.04
CA ASP A 484 -18.00 22.61 2.95
C ASP A 484 -18.50 23.36 4.18
N LYS A 485 -17.69 23.39 5.24
CA LYS A 485 -17.99 24.16 6.45
C LYS A 485 -17.27 25.52 6.44
N ILE A 486 -16.33 25.71 5.52
CA ILE A 486 -15.57 26.95 5.38
C ILE A 486 -15.76 27.62 4.02
N ILE A 487 -16.16 26.87 2.99
CA ILE A 487 -16.47 27.39 1.65
C ILE A 487 -17.84 26.86 1.24
N GLN A 488 -18.64 27.72 0.61
CA GLN A 488 -19.89 27.28 -0.01
C GLN A 488 -19.60 26.49 -1.30
N LEU A 489 -19.93 25.19 -1.31
CA LEU A 489 -19.75 24.28 -2.45
C LEU A 489 -21.06 24.03 -3.20
N ASP A 490 -20.97 23.70 -4.48
CA ASP A 490 -22.10 23.16 -5.23
C ASP A 490 -22.35 21.66 -4.91
N PRO A 491 -23.52 21.09 -5.25
CA PRO A 491 -23.84 19.68 -4.95
C PRO A 491 -22.88 18.66 -5.56
N SER A 492 -22.31 18.96 -6.73
CA SER A 492 -21.40 18.05 -7.44
C SER A 492 -20.02 18.01 -6.78
N GLU A 493 -19.52 19.18 -6.36
CA GLU A 493 -18.29 19.33 -5.59
C GLU A 493 -18.41 18.66 -4.22
N ASN A 494 -19.55 18.84 -3.56
CA ASN A 494 -19.86 18.21 -2.29
C ASN A 494 -19.83 16.67 -2.40
N ARG A 495 -20.32 16.10 -3.51
CA ARG A 495 -20.24 14.65 -3.77
C ARG A 495 -18.80 14.18 -3.93
N ILE A 496 -18.01 14.84 -4.77
CA ILE A 496 -16.58 14.50 -4.99
C ILE A 496 -15.80 14.57 -3.68
N ARG A 497 -16.05 15.62 -2.88
CA ARG A 497 -15.44 15.77 -1.56
C ARG A 497 -15.74 14.58 -0.65
N MET A 498 -16.99 14.12 -0.62
CA MET A 498 -17.40 12.96 0.18
C MET A 498 -16.71 11.66 -0.29
N GLU A 499 -16.56 11.48 -1.60
CA GLU A 499 -15.81 10.34 -2.18
C GLU A 499 -14.33 10.38 -1.75
N ASN A 500 -13.69 11.54 -1.85
CA ASN A 500 -12.31 11.75 -1.40
C ASN A 500 -12.14 11.50 0.11
N LEU A 501 -13.12 11.94 0.91
CA LEU A 501 -13.12 11.75 2.36
C LEU A 501 -13.20 10.25 2.71
N GLN A 502 -14.08 9.50 2.04
CA GLN A 502 -14.20 8.06 2.23
C GLN A 502 -12.92 7.31 1.79
N ALA A 503 -12.34 7.72 0.66
CA ALA A 503 -11.07 7.17 0.19
C ALA A 503 -9.93 7.40 1.19
N SER A 504 -9.88 8.59 1.80
CA SER A 504 -8.88 8.94 2.82
C SER A 504 -9.00 8.03 4.05
N VAL A 505 -10.21 7.82 4.59
CA VAL A 505 -10.42 6.91 5.74
C VAL A 505 -10.06 5.47 5.40
N ASN A 506 -10.46 4.99 4.22
CA ASN A 506 -10.14 3.63 3.79
C ASN A 506 -8.63 3.43 3.68
N LYS A 507 -7.91 4.41 3.13
CA LYS A 507 -6.45 4.37 3.05
C LYS A 507 -5.79 4.45 4.43
N ILE A 508 -6.26 5.33 5.32
CA ILE A 508 -5.75 5.45 6.70
C ILE A 508 -5.86 4.11 7.45
N SER A 509 -6.95 3.37 7.24
CA SER A 509 -7.18 2.09 7.92
C SER A 509 -6.12 1.02 7.62
N ARG A 510 -5.40 1.12 6.49
CA ARG A 510 -4.32 0.19 6.11
C ARG A 510 -3.05 0.41 6.91
N PHE A 511 -2.83 1.64 7.39
CA PHE A 511 -1.67 1.95 8.22
C PHE A 511 -1.82 1.46 9.67
N GLN A 512 -3.01 1.00 10.09
CA GLN A 512 -3.24 0.62 11.49
C GLN A 512 -2.62 -0.74 11.80
N GLN A 513 -1.75 -0.76 12.80
CA GLN A 513 -1.16 -1.97 13.35
C GLN A 513 -2.14 -2.73 14.26
N SER A 514 -1.81 -3.98 14.59
CA SER A 514 -2.50 -4.76 15.63
C SER A 514 -2.51 -4.08 17.00
N SER A 515 -1.51 -3.24 17.28
CA SER A 515 -1.42 -2.42 18.50
C SER A 515 -2.48 -1.32 18.58
N GLY A 516 -3.14 -0.97 17.47
CA GLY A 516 -4.07 0.16 17.36
C GLY A 516 -3.43 1.47 16.91
N LYS A 517 -2.10 1.58 16.90
CA LYS A 517 -1.34 2.73 16.38
C LYS A 517 -1.23 2.69 14.86
N PHE A 518 -0.93 3.82 14.23
CA PHE A 518 -0.66 3.88 12.79
C PHE A 518 0.83 3.95 12.45
N ASN A 519 1.24 3.22 11.42
CA ASN A 519 2.53 3.40 10.74
C ASN A 519 2.49 4.60 9.79
N TYR A 520 3.66 5.16 9.48
CA TYR A 520 3.78 6.26 8.53
C TYR A 520 3.66 5.78 7.07
N TRP A 521 4.25 4.61 6.77
CA TRP A 521 4.07 3.88 5.51
C TRP A 521 3.29 2.59 5.76
N ASP A 522 2.83 1.96 4.69
CA ASP A 522 2.16 0.66 4.80
C ASP A 522 3.14 -0.40 5.36
N GLY A 523 2.75 -1.08 6.45
CA GLY A 523 3.51 -2.16 7.08
C GLY A 523 4.80 -1.81 7.84
N THR A 524 5.38 -0.61 7.70
CA THR A 524 6.72 -0.27 8.27
C THR A 524 6.82 1.19 8.75
N TYR A 525 7.83 1.47 9.58
CA TYR A 525 8.20 2.80 10.11
C TYR A 525 7.11 3.54 10.91
N TYR A 526 7.35 3.70 12.21
CA TYR A 526 6.46 4.43 13.11
C TYR A 526 6.89 5.90 13.24
N HIS A 527 5.96 6.84 13.06
CA HIS A 527 6.20 8.26 13.29
C HIS A 527 5.14 8.85 14.23
N ALA A 528 5.55 9.20 15.46
CA ALA A 528 4.63 9.55 16.54
C ALA A 528 3.67 10.71 16.21
N TRP A 529 4.16 11.79 15.62
CA TRP A 529 3.32 12.94 15.26
C TRP A 529 2.26 12.58 14.21
N SER A 530 2.61 11.76 13.22
CA SER A 530 1.70 11.39 12.13
C SER A 530 0.58 10.47 12.63
N ASP A 531 0.94 9.54 13.51
CA ASP A 531 0.01 8.66 14.21
C ASP A 531 -0.99 9.46 15.07
N ILE A 532 -0.50 10.45 15.83
CA ILE A 532 -1.35 11.35 16.62
C ILE A 532 -2.26 12.20 15.74
N TYR A 533 -1.74 12.71 14.63
CA TYR A 533 -2.48 13.50 13.67
C TYR A 533 -3.61 12.70 13.00
N ALA A 534 -3.37 11.44 12.65
CA ALA A 534 -4.42 10.52 12.16
C ALA A 534 -5.50 10.25 13.20
N GLY A 535 -5.10 10.08 14.47
CA GLY A 535 -6.02 10.02 15.62
C GLY A 535 -6.90 11.27 15.74
N ASN A 536 -6.31 12.46 15.60
CA ASN A 536 -7.02 13.74 15.62
C ASN A 536 -8.08 13.80 14.50
N PHE A 537 -7.72 13.36 13.29
CA PHE A 537 -8.63 13.31 12.15
C PHE A 537 -9.83 12.40 12.42
N MET A 538 -9.59 11.19 12.91
CA MET A 538 -10.68 10.26 13.24
C MET A 538 -11.61 10.80 14.33
N ILE A 539 -11.08 11.50 15.34
CA ILE A 539 -11.88 12.13 16.39
C ILE A 539 -12.80 13.21 15.79
N GLU A 540 -12.27 14.06 14.90
CA GLU A 540 -13.06 15.09 14.23
C GLU A 540 -14.10 14.48 13.27
N MET A 541 -13.75 13.39 12.57
CA MET A 541 -14.69 12.61 11.76
C MET A 541 -15.85 12.05 12.61
N LYS A 542 -15.55 11.46 13.78
CA LYS A 542 -16.57 10.98 14.72
C LYS A 542 -17.44 12.13 15.22
N ARG A 543 -16.83 13.26 15.61
CA ARG A 543 -17.55 14.46 16.09
C ARG A 543 -18.52 15.02 15.04
N LEU A 544 -18.17 14.91 13.76
CA LEU A 544 -18.99 15.38 12.62
C LEU A 544 -19.87 14.27 12.00
N ASN A 545 -19.96 13.09 12.62
CA ASN A 545 -20.76 11.95 12.17
C ASN A 545 -20.36 11.37 10.79
N TYR A 546 -19.09 11.49 10.40
CA TYR A 546 -18.54 10.94 9.16
C TYR A 546 -17.73 9.64 9.34
N LEU A 547 -17.70 9.07 10.56
CA LEU A 547 -17.01 7.80 10.84
C LEU A 547 -17.94 6.58 11.11
N PRO A 548 -19.07 6.35 10.38
CA PRO A 548 -19.90 5.17 10.59
C PRO A 548 -19.20 3.90 10.07
N GLY A 549 -19.21 2.81 10.84
CA GLY A 549 -18.66 1.50 10.44
C GLY A 549 -17.15 1.30 10.63
N LYS A 550 -16.43 2.30 11.13
CA LYS A 550 -15.00 2.22 11.49
C LYS A 550 -14.73 2.67 12.94
N SER A 551 -15.74 2.64 13.81
CA SER A 551 -15.62 3.03 15.23
C SER A 551 -14.51 2.28 15.96
N ASP A 552 -14.39 0.97 15.70
CA ASP A 552 -13.41 0.10 16.34
C ASP A 552 -11.96 0.53 16.02
N MET A 553 -11.74 1.16 14.87
CA MET A 553 -10.44 1.72 14.51
C MET A 553 -10.03 2.84 15.47
N LEU A 554 -10.95 3.78 15.74
CA LEU A 554 -10.70 4.87 16.67
C LEU A 554 -10.60 4.38 18.11
N ASP A 555 -11.43 3.43 18.53
CA ASP A 555 -11.39 2.93 19.91
C ASP A 555 -10.08 2.19 20.22
N ARG A 556 -9.58 1.38 19.28
CA ARG A 556 -8.24 0.77 19.38
C ARG A 556 -7.14 1.82 19.49
N TRP A 557 -7.21 2.86 18.67
CA TRP A 557 -6.26 3.96 18.69
C TRP A 557 -6.28 4.72 20.03
N LEU A 558 -7.48 5.07 20.53
CA LEU A 558 -7.65 5.75 21.82
C LEU A 558 -7.04 4.92 22.97
N ASN A 559 -7.33 3.61 23.01
CA ASN A 559 -6.78 2.72 24.03
C ASN A 559 -5.23 2.67 23.97
N ALA A 560 -4.67 2.51 22.76
CA ALA A 560 -3.23 2.48 22.57
C ALA A 560 -2.54 3.79 22.99
N HIS A 561 -3.17 4.93 22.70
CA HIS A 561 -2.61 6.25 23.01
C HIS A 561 -2.79 6.67 24.45
N VAL A 562 -3.86 6.25 25.14
CA VAL A 562 -3.98 6.41 26.59
C VAL A 562 -2.86 5.64 27.30
N THR A 563 -2.61 4.39 26.93
CA THR A 563 -1.49 3.61 27.47
C THR A 563 -0.15 4.26 27.17
N THR A 564 0.06 4.71 25.93
CA THR A 564 1.31 5.40 25.54
C THR A 564 1.51 6.70 26.33
N ALA A 565 0.47 7.51 26.50
CA ALA A 565 0.54 8.75 27.28
C ALA A 565 0.88 8.47 28.75
N ASN A 566 0.24 7.46 29.36
CA ASN A 566 0.46 7.10 30.76
C ASN A 566 1.84 6.48 31.01
N ASN A 567 2.41 5.78 30.04
CA ASN A 567 3.76 5.20 30.11
C ASN A 567 4.88 6.17 29.71
N TRP A 568 4.54 7.33 29.13
CA TRP A 568 5.55 8.31 28.72
C TRP A 568 6.36 8.82 29.92
N ALA A 569 7.67 8.68 29.85
CA ALA A 569 8.62 9.25 30.80
C ALA A 569 9.52 10.23 30.06
N VAL A 570 9.95 11.28 30.76
CA VAL A 570 10.98 12.19 30.24
C VAL A 570 12.29 11.41 30.18
N ALA A 571 12.86 11.25 28.98
CA ALA A 571 14.20 10.70 28.84
C ALA A 571 15.23 11.63 29.52
N GLU A 572 16.32 11.08 30.07
CA GLU A 572 17.45 11.90 30.50
C GLU A 572 17.98 12.69 29.30
N VAL A 573 18.03 14.02 29.44
CA VAL A 573 18.27 14.96 28.33
C VAL A 573 19.73 14.82 27.87
N THR A 574 19.95 14.04 26.82
CA THR A 574 21.24 13.98 26.10
C THR A 574 21.24 14.85 24.84
N ASN A 575 20.06 15.23 24.33
CA ASN A 575 19.88 16.05 23.13
C ASN A 575 18.61 16.90 23.22
N ASP A 576 18.76 18.22 23.20
CA ASP A 576 17.65 19.20 23.26
C ASP A 576 16.64 19.02 22.11
N TYR A 577 17.10 18.67 20.90
CA TYR A 577 16.22 18.48 19.73
C TYR A 577 15.26 17.31 19.95
N VAL A 578 15.78 16.18 20.44
CA VAL A 578 14.99 14.97 20.71
C VAL A 578 14.02 15.26 21.85
N TYR A 579 14.50 15.91 22.91
CA TYR A 579 13.69 16.29 24.05
C TYR A 579 12.50 17.18 23.66
N GLU A 580 12.72 18.22 22.85
CA GLU A 580 11.66 19.10 22.37
C GLU A 580 10.71 18.39 21.40
N SER A 581 11.23 17.52 20.52
CA SER A 581 10.40 16.74 19.59
C SER A 581 9.48 15.76 20.33
N GLU A 582 9.99 15.02 21.30
CA GLU A 582 9.21 14.11 22.15
C GLU A 582 8.20 14.86 23.02
N SER A 583 8.61 15.98 23.62
CA SER A 583 7.75 16.82 24.46
C SER A 583 6.58 17.39 23.66
N LEU A 584 6.86 17.88 22.45
CA LEU A 584 5.85 18.42 21.54
C LEU A 584 4.87 17.32 21.09
N ALA A 585 5.38 16.14 20.70
CA ALA A 585 4.54 15.01 20.33
C ALA A 585 3.67 14.52 21.50
N GLN A 586 4.21 14.48 22.72
CA GLN A 586 3.43 14.12 23.90
C GLN A 586 2.36 15.17 24.23
N ALA A 587 2.67 16.47 24.17
CA ALA A 587 1.68 17.53 24.36
C ALA A 587 0.54 17.42 23.32
N PHE A 588 0.87 17.15 22.06
CA PHE A 588 -0.13 16.93 21.02
C PHE A 588 -0.99 15.68 21.30
N ARG A 589 -0.37 14.58 21.76
CA ARG A 589 -1.09 13.36 22.17
C ARG A 589 -2.10 13.66 23.27
N LEU A 590 -1.69 14.40 24.31
CA LEU A 590 -2.57 14.76 25.43
C LEU A 590 -3.74 15.63 24.97
N PHE A 591 -3.48 16.59 24.08
CA PHE A 591 -4.51 17.45 23.50
C PHE A 591 -5.54 16.64 22.71
N VAL A 592 -5.07 15.77 21.82
CA VAL A 592 -5.93 14.93 20.98
C VAL A 592 -6.73 13.92 21.82
N LEU A 593 -6.14 13.32 22.85
CA LEU A 593 -6.86 12.44 23.79
C LEU A 593 -7.97 13.19 24.56
N ALA A 594 -7.70 14.44 24.98
CA ALA A 594 -8.71 15.28 25.61
C ALA A 594 -9.84 15.63 24.63
N LYS A 595 -9.53 15.98 23.37
CA LYS A 595 -10.52 16.18 22.30
C LYS A 595 -11.39 14.95 22.08
N GLY A 596 -10.80 13.75 22.18
CA GLY A 596 -11.50 12.47 22.04
C GLY A 596 -12.33 12.04 23.25
N GLY A 597 -12.41 12.85 24.31
CA GLY A 597 -13.14 12.53 25.54
C GLY A 597 -12.46 11.48 26.43
N LYS A 598 -11.16 11.22 26.22
CA LYS A 598 -10.34 10.27 27.00
C LYS A 598 -9.08 10.95 27.56
N PRO A 599 -9.19 12.06 28.32
CA PRO A 599 -8.03 12.79 28.81
C PRO A 599 -7.16 11.92 29.72
N ALA A 600 -5.88 11.79 29.41
CA ALA A 600 -4.90 11.08 30.23
C ALA A 600 -4.42 11.95 31.40
N LYS A 601 -5.32 12.22 32.37
CA LYS A 601 -5.12 13.19 33.46
C LYS A 601 -3.81 12.99 34.24
N SER A 602 -3.46 11.73 34.54
CA SER A 602 -2.20 11.42 35.24
C SER A 602 -0.97 11.80 34.42
N ALA A 603 -1.00 11.54 33.11
CA ALA A 603 0.07 11.93 32.20
C ALA A 603 0.14 13.45 32.01
N MET A 604 -1.01 14.15 31.99
CA MET A 604 -1.04 15.62 31.95
C MET A 604 -0.37 16.23 33.18
N ASN A 605 -0.72 15.75 34.38
CA ASN A 605 -0.11 16.21 35.62
C ASN A 605 1.39 15.93 35.65
N ARG A 606 1.81 14.73 35.25
CA ARG A 606 3.24 14.39 35.14
C ARG A 606 3.97 15.27 34.14
N PHE A 607 3.36 15.58 32.99
CA PHE A 607 3.98 16.43 31.98
C PHE A 607 4.25 17.83 32.52
N VAL A 608 3.26 18.47 33.14
CA VAL A 608 3.41 19.86 33.61
C VAL A 608 4.33 20.01 34.82
N THR A 609 4.53 18.95 35.62
CA THR A 609 5.46 18.96 36.75
C THR A 609 6.91 18.62 36.36
N SER A 610 7.13 17.89 35.26
CA SER A 610 8.45 17.41 34.86
C SER A 610 9.02 18.05 33.59
N SER A 611 8.17 18.58 32.70
CA SER A 611 8.61 19.15 31.43
C SER A 611 9.17 20.57 31.58
N LYS A 612 10.34 20.77 30.99
CA LYS A 612 11.08 22.03 30.85
C LYS A 612 11.13 22.50 29.39
N SER A 613 10.25 21.98 28.52
CA SER A 613 10.19 22.37 27.11
C SER A 613 10.09 23.89 26.97
N MET A 614 10.95 24.44 26.12
CA MET A 614 11.01 25.86 25.77
C MET A 614 10.22 26.18 24.51
N ASN A 615 9.69 25.16 23.82
CA ASN A 615 8.81 25.32 22.68
C ASN A 615 7.42 25.87 23.12
N PRO A 616 7.02 27.07 22.66
CA PRO A 616 5.72 27.65 23.00
C PRO A 616 4.54 26.77 22.59
N LEU A 617 4.62 26.11 21.42
CA LEU A 617 3.53 25.29 20.88
C LEU A 617 3.19 24.12 21.79
N THR A 618 4.19 23.55 22.47
CA THR A 618 4.00 22.53 23.50
C THR A 618 3.04 23.04 24.59
N TRP A 619 3.26 24.26 25.09
CA TRP A 619 2.44 24.84 26.15
C TRP A 619 1.06 25.28 25.67
N TRP A 620 0.92 25.71 24.41
CA TRP A 620 -0.39 25.90 23.78
C TRP A 620 -1.21 24.60 23.78
N LEU A 621 -0.63 23.50 23.30
CA LEU A 621 -1.31 22.20 23.28
C LEU A 621 -1.69 21.71 24.68
N ILE A 622 -0.82 21.92 25.68
CA ILE A 622 -1.13 21.64 27.08
C ILE A 622 -2.28 22.51 27.59
N ALA A 623 -2.29 23.81 27.31
CA ALA A 623 -3.39 24.69 27.68
C ALA A 623 -4.73 24.17 27.13
N GLY A 624 -4.78 23.81 25.85
CA GLY A 624 -5.95 23.17 25.23
C GLY A 624 -6.34 21.85 25.88
N SER A 625 -5.36 21.03 26.26
CA SER A 625 -5.60 19.75 26.96
C SER A 625 -6.30 19.96 28.31
N PHE A 626 -5.87 20.95 29.10
CA PHE A 626 -6.46 21.28 30.39
C PHE A 626 -7.85 21.91 30.23
N GLN A 627 -8.03 22.78 29.24
CA GLN A 627 -9.34 23.37 28.92
C GLN A 627 -10.38 22.29 28.59
N LEU A 628 -10.04 21.39 27.66
CA LEU A 628 -10.93 20.30 27.25
C LEU A 628 -11.18 19.27 28.37
N SER A 629 -10.36 19.29 29.42
CA SER A 629 -10.50 18.45 30.60
C SER A 629 -11.25 19.12 31.77
N GLY A 630 -11.70 20.38 31.59
CA GLY A 630 -12.46 21.15 32.59
C GLY A 630 -11.61 21.88 33.63
N TYR A 631 -10.35 22.22 33.33
CA TYR A 631 -9.43 22.91 34.23
C TYR A 631 -9.07 24.33 33.75
N ASP A 632 -10.08 25.20 33.62
CA ASP A 632 -9.98 26.51 32.97
C ASP A 632 -8.89 27.44 33.55
N SER A 633 -8.75 27.49 34.88
CA SER A 633 -7.73 28.33 35.54
C SER A 633 -6.31 27.91 35.14
N LYS A 634 -6.05 26.59 35.11
CA LYS A 634 -4.76 26.05 34.67
C LYS A 634 -4.54 26.24 33.17
N ALA A 635 -5.59 26.14 32.36
CA ALA A 635 -5.50 26.45 30.93
C ALA A 635 -5.01 27.89 30.70
N LYS A 636 -5.58 28.88 31.41
CA LYS A 636 -5.16 30.30 31.32
C LYS A 636 -3.72 30.54 31.78
N GLU A 637 -3.28 29.84 32.84
CA GLU A 637 -1.88 29.86 33.28
C GLU A 637 -0.93 29.39 32.17
N PHE A 638 -1.26 28.29 31.50
CA PHE A 638 -0.44 27.75 30.42
C PHE A 638 -0.50 28.58 29.13
N VAL A 639 -1.62 29.24 28.82
CA VAL A 639 -1.69 30.26 27.77
C VAL A 639 -0.69 31.38 28.04
N SER A 640 -0.68 31.93 29.26
CA SER A 640 0.22 33.03 29.64
C SER A 640 1.70 32.60 29.52
N LYS A 641 2.01 31.36 29.92
CA LYS A 641 3.33 30.76 29.74
C LYS A 641 3.71 30.63 28.27
N ALA A 642 2.81 30.13 27.43
CA ALA A 642 3.04 29.98 25.99
C ALA A 642 3.29 31.34 25.32
N GLU A 643 2.47 32.36 25.63
CA GLU A 643 2.65 33.74 25.12
C GLU A 643 4.00 34.34 25.55
N SER A 644 4.44 34.09 26.79
CA SER A 644 5.75 34.55 27.26
C SER A 644 6.90 33.89 26.51
N LEU A 645 6.82 32.59 26.23
CA LEU A 645 7.86 31.87 25.49
C LEU A 645 7.89 32.30 24.01
N GLN A 646 6.73 32.57 23.41
CA GLN A 646 6.61 32.96 22.00
C GLN A 646 7.42 34.22 21.67
N LYS A 647 7.51 35.19 22.60
CA LYS A 647 8.22 36.48 22.39
C LYS A 647 9.70 36.31 22.03
N ASN A 648 10.35 35.27 22.54
CA ASN A 648 11.79 35.03 22.36
C ASN A 648 12.07 33.74 21.57
N TYR A 649 11.03 33.17 20.95
CA TYR A 649 11.16 31.87 20.29
C TYR A 649 11.83 32.00 18.93
N ASN A 650 12.89 31.24 18.71
CA ASN A 650 13.53 31.15 17.40
C ASN A 650 12.73 30.19 16.50
N GLU A 651 11.90 30.77 15.64
CA GLU A 651 11.03 30.05 14.70
C GLU A 651 11.79 29.23 13.64
N ASN A 652 13.11 29.38 13.51
CA ASN A 652 13.93 28.61 12.57
C ASN A 652 14.29 27.20 13.09
N ARG A 653 13.94 26.85 14.33
CA ARG A 653 14.12 25.48 14.86
C ARG A 653 12.99 24.58 14.35
N SER A 654 13.37 23.58 13.55
CA SER A 654 12.48 22.52 13.08
C SER A 654 12.57 21.33 14.05
N TYR A 655 11.44 20.71 14.41
CA TYR A 655 11.37 19.47 15.22
C TYR A 655 10.75 18.34 14.38
N GLU A 656 10.82 17.08 14.85
CA GLU A 656 10.21 15.90 14.19
C GLU A 656 8.66 15.91 14.26
N SER A 657 8.06 16.92 13.63
CA SER A 657 6.61 17.19 13.64
C SER A 657 6.11 17.74 12.30
N PHE A 658 6.96 17.76 11.27
CA PHE A 658 6.66 18.33 9.94
C PHE A 658 6.25 19.81 9.97
N GLY A 659 6.61 20.53 11.04
CA GLY A 659 6.11 21.85 11.36
C GLY A 659 6.78 23.00 10.62
N ASP A 660 5.98 24.02 10.36
CA ASP A 660 6.42 25.36 9.99
C ASP A 660 5.57 26.42 10.74
N LYS A 661 5.96 27.69 10.60
CA LYS A 661 5.29 28.82 11.28
C LYS A 661 3.79 28.91 10.95
N GLY A 662 3.40 28.60 9.72
CA GLY A 662 2.00 28.64 9.31
C GLY A 662 1.16 27.58 10.03
N ARG A 663 1.70 26.37 10.17
CA ARG A 663 1.08 25.29 10.96
C ARG A 663 0.93 25.68 12.42
N ASP A 664 1.96 26.27 13.01
CA ASP A 664 1.98 26.59 14.44
C ASP A 664 0.91 27.61 14.79
N TRP A 665 0.77 28.67 13.99
CA TRP A 665 -0.33 29.62 14.14
C TRP A 665 -1.70 28.97 13.99
N ALA A 666 -1.87 28.04 13.05
CA ALA A 666 -3.14 27.34 12.88
C ALA A 666 -3.51 26.49 14.11
N ILE A 667 -2.55 25.80 14.71
CA ILE A 667 -2.75 25.06 15.96
C ILE A 667 -3.07 26.01 17.12
N ILE A 668 -2.38 27.15 17.23
CA ILE A 668 -2.64 28.16 18.25
C ILE A 668 -4.08 28.69 18.14
N VAL A 669 -4.53 29.02 16.93
CA VAL A 669 -5.92 29.46 16.67
C VAL A 669 -6.93 28.36 17.04
N GLU A 670 -6.65 27.10 16.69
CA GLU A 670 -7.50 25.98 17.11
C GLU A 670 -7.58 25.88 18.64
N VAL A 671 -6.44 25.90 19.35
CA VAL A 671 -6.39 25.80 20.81
C VAL A 671 -7.14 26.97 21.45
N LEU A 672 -6.85 28.20 21.02
CA LEU A 672 -7.47 29.41 21.57
C LEU A 672 -8.98 29.42 21.35
N SER A 673 -9.48 28.82 20.26
CA SER A 673 -10.94 28.71 20.04
C SER A 673 -11.69 27.94 21.13
N TYR A 674 -10.99 27.13 21.94
CA TYR A 674 -11.55 26.43 23.09
C TYR A 674 -11.46 27.20 24.40
N ILE A 675 -10.56 28.18 24.49
CA ILE A 675 -10.17 28.85 25.75
C ILE A 675 -10.66 30.30 25.78
N GLU A 676 -10.44 31.03 24.69
CA GLU A 676 -10.58 32.47 24.63
C GLU A 676 -12.03 32.89 24.38
N THR A 677 -12.51 33.81 25.21
CA THR A 677 -13.84 34.40 25.10
C THR A 677 -13.80 35.82 24.53
N ASP A 678 -12.64 36.49 24.59
CA ASP A 678 -12.41 37.77 23.93
C ASP A 678 -12.23 37.60 22.41
N LYS A 679 -13.26 38.05 21.68
CA LYS A 679 -13.31 37.97 20.21
C LYS A 679 -12.14 38.71 19.55
N ASN A 680 -11.76 39.88 20.07
CA ASN A 680 -10.72 40.70 19.47
C ASN A 680 -9.35 40.03 19.61
N LYS A 681 -9.11 39.38 20.75
CA LYS A 681 -7.88 38.62 20.96
C LYS A 681 -7.78 37.45 19.98
N LEU A 682 -8.84 36.65 19.85
CA LEU A 682 -8.87 35.53 18.89
C LEU A 682 -8.72 36.01 17.44
N GLU A 683 -9.34 37.13 17.07
CA GLU A 683 -9.22 37.76 15.74
C GLU A 683 -7.77 38.17 15.44
N ASN A 684 -7.05 38.75 16.39
CA ASN A 684 -5.63 39.10 16.20
C ASN A 684 -4.75 37.87 15.90
N TYR A 685 -4.97 36.76 16.60
CA TYR A 685 -4.25 35.50 16.34
C TYR A 685 -4.62 34.89 14.99
N TYR A 686 -5.89 34.98 14.60
CA TYR A 686 -6.35 34.56 13.28
C TYR A 686 -5.72 35.39 12.17
N ASP A 687 -5.70 36.72 12.30
CA ASP A 687 -5.09 37.60 11.32
C ASP A 687 -3.59 37.32 11.16
N GLN A 688 -2.87 37.09 12.27
CA GLN A 688 -1.45 36.69 12.22
C GLN A 688 -1.26 35.35 11.50
N MET A 689 -2.14 34.37 11.72
CA MET A 689 -2.14 33.11 10.98
C MET A 689 -2.35 33.35 9.48
N VAL A 690 -3.37 34.13 9.11
CA VAL A 690 -3.71 34.40 7.71
C VAL A 690 -2.60 35.17 7.00
N GLU A 691 -2.01 36.17 7.64
CA GLU A 691 -0.89 36.94 7.09
C GLU A 691 0.34 36.07 6.90
N THR A 692 0.68 35.23 7.88
CA THR A 692 1.77 34.25 7.75
C THR A 692 1.52 33.32 6.57
N LEU A 693 0.37 32.63 6.52
CA LEU A 693 0.03 31.70 5.45
C LEU A 693 0.01 32.38 4.07
N ASN A 694 -0.45 33.63 3.99
CA ASN A 694 -0.51 34.38 2.74
C ASN A 694 0.84 34.90 2.25
N SER A 695 1.84 35.00 3.13
CA SER A 695 3.21 35.41 2.80
C SER A 695 4.10 34.25 2.32
N MET A 696 3.70 33.00 2.59
CA MET A 696 4.46 31.81 2.22
C MET A 696 4.38 31.57 0.71
N SER A 697 5.53 31.37 0.06
CA SER A 697 5.60 30.96 -1.36
C SER A 697 5.16 29.51 -1.57
N TRP A 698 5.27 28.69 -0.52
CA TRP A 698 4.93 27.28 -0.50
C TRP A 698 4.50 26.86 0.90
N ALA A 699 3.45 26.03 1.01
CA ALA A 699 2.96 25.50 2.28
C ALA A 699 2.96 23.97 2.25
N SER A 700 3.38 23.35 3.36
CA SER A 700 3.40 21.90 3.52
C SER A 700 1.99 21.31 3.60
N THR A 701 1.87 19.99 3.39
CA THR A 701 0.59 19.28 3.55
C THR A 701 0.03 19.44 4.97
N GLN A 702 0.90 19.39 5.99
CA GLN A 702 0.53 19.65 7.40
C GLN A 702 -0.03 21.05 7.61
N THR A 703 0.66 22.07 7.10
CA THR A 703 0.23 23.47 7.21
C THR A 703 -1.12 23.69 6.55
N LYS A 704 -1.32 23.11 5.37
CA LYS A 704 -2.61 23.15 4.67
C LYS A 704 -3.70 22.46 5.48
N GLY A 705 -3.46 21.24 5.98
CA GLY A 705 -4.42 20.49 6.79
C GLY A 705 -4.85 21.23 8.06
N PHE A 706 -3.90 21.74 8.84
CA PHE A 706 -4.19 22.51 10.05
C PHE A 706 -4.88 23.85 9.74
N ALA A 707 -4.58 24.51 8.62
CA ALA A 707 -5.29 25.73 8.22
C ALA A 707 -6.80 25.48 8.05
N PHE A 708 -7.22 24.33 7.52
CA PHE A 708 -8.64 23.97 7.44
C PHE A 708 -9.27 23.78 8.83
N ILE A 709 -8.54 23.15 9.76
CA ILE A 709 -9.01 22.96 11.14
C ILE A 709 -9.22 24.32 11.81
N ALA A 710 -8.18 25.18 11.77
CA ALA A 710 -8.20 26.50 12.37
C ALA A 710 -9.33 27.38 11.81
N ALA A 711 -9.49 27.38 10.48
CA ALA A 711 -10.55 28.12 9.80
C ALA A 711 -11.94 27.69 10.25
N TYR A 712 -12.20 26.38 10.30
CA TYR A 712 -13.49 25.87 10.77
C TYR A 712 -13.76 26.26 12.24
N LYS A 713 -12.74 26.22 13.10
CA LYS A 713 -12.87 26.59 14.51
C LYS A 713 -13.07 28.09 14.71
N TYR A 714 -12.46 28.92 13.87
CA TYR A 714 -12.62 30.37 13.88
C TYR A 714 -13.98 30.81 13.32
N PHE A 715 -14.39 30.29 12.16
CA PHE A 715 -15.64 30.64 11.48
C PHE A 715 -16.91 30.08 12.14
N GLY A 716 -16.77 29.07 13.02
CA GLY A 716 -17.89 28.39 13.66
C GLY A 716 -18.57 29.16 14.81
N LYS A 717 -19.05 28.38 15.82
CA LYS A 717 -19.83 28.85 16.98
C LYS A 717 -19.17 29.93 17.84
N SER A 718 -17.86 30.13 17.73
CA SER A 718 -17.02 30.95 18.61
C SER A 718 -17.23 32.46 18.41
N LEU A 719 -17.47 32.95 17.18
CA LEU A 719 -17.50 34.39 16.92
C LEU A 719 -18.84 34.97 16.49
N GLN A 720 -19.82 34.16 16.08
CA GLN A 720 -21.14 34.62 15.60
C GLN A 720 -21.01 35.81 14.62
N ILE A 721 -20.10 35.72 13.64
CA ILE A 721 -19.89 36.79 12.67
C ILE A 721 -21.20 36.98 11.88
N THR A 722 -21.77 38.19 11.84
CA THR A 722 -23.07 38.46 11.19
C THR A 722 -22.98 39.27 9.90
N GLY A 723 -21.77 39.71 9.54
CA GLY A 723 -21.52 40.48 8.31
C GLY A 723 -21.96 39.70 7.07
N LYS A 724 -22.56 40.40 6.11
CA LYS A 724 -22.94 39.85 4.80
C LYS A 724 -22.12 40.50 3.70
N VAL A 725 -21.79 39.73 2.67
CA VAL A 725 -21.25 40.24 1.42
C VAL A 725 -22.35 40.25 0.36
N ASP A 726 -22.32 41.27 -0.50
CA ASP A 726 -23.22 41.43 -1.63
C ASP A 726 -22.41 41.89 -2.85
N TYR A 727 -22.46 41.12 -3.94
CA TYR A 727 -21.74 41.44 -5.17
C TYR A 727 -22.39 40.82 -6.39
N SER A 728 -22.13 41.42 -7.56
CA SER A 728 -22.57 40.89 -8.86
C SER A 728 -21.37 40.50 -9.72
N VAL A 729 -21.52 39.42 -10.48
CA VAL A 729 -20.52 38.92 -11.43
C VAL A 729 -21.10 38.89 -12.84
N SER A 730 -20.43 39.57 -13.76
CA SER A 730 -20.76 39.59 -15.19
C SER A 730 -19.61 39.00 -16.04
N GLY A 731 -19.91 38.57 -17.26
CA GLY A 731 -18.93 37.96 -18.18
C GLY A 731 -18.76 36.44 -18.04
N LEU A 732 -19.50 35.79 -17.13
CA LEU A 732 -19.72 34.35 -17.13
C LEU A 732 -20.72 33.96 -18.22
N SER A 733 -20.78 32.68 -18.60
CA SER A 733 -21.84 32.15 -19.46
C SER A 733 -23.23 32.42 -18.84
N GLY A 734 -24.12 33.07 -19.61
CA GLY A 734 -25.48 33.43 -19.18
C GLY A 734 -25.61 34.87 -18.67
N ALA A 735 -26.68 35.12 -17.89
CA ALA A 735 -26.98 36.42 -17.32
C ALA A 735 -26.06 36.79 -16.15
N VAL A 736 -26.03 38.08 -15.80
CA VAL A 736 -25.33 38.58 -14.59
C VAL A 736 -25.84 37.83 -13.36
N LYS A 737 -24.91 37.28 -12.57
CA LYS A 737 -25.23 36.55 -11.34
C LYS A 737 -24.99 37.46 -10.14
N THR A 738 -25.93 37.52 -9.22
CA THR A 738 -25.80 38.23 -7.94
C THR A 738 -25.64 37.23 -6.82
N TYR A 739 -24.75 37.53 -5.88
CA TYR A 739 -24.41 36.65 -4.77
C TYR A 739 -24.54 37.41 -3.45
N GLN A 740 -25.26 36.80 -2.51
CA GLN A 740 -25.33 37.22 -1.13
C GLN A 740 -25.03 36.04 -0.23
N HIS A 741 -24.04 36.18 0.64
CA HIS A 741 -23.67 35.15 1.61
C HIS A 741 -23.00 35.78 2.83
N SER A 742 -22.68 34.95 3.82
CA SER A 742 -21.98 35.41 5.01
C SER A 742 -20.54 35.85 4.70
N ALA A 743 -20.06 36.90 5.37
CA ALA A 743 -18.71 37.43 5.18
C ALA A 743 -17.60 36.44 5.53
N TYR A 744 -17.88 35.46 6.39
CA TYR A 744 -16.94 34.41 6.81
C TYR A 744 -17.07 33.09 6.03
N GLU A 745 -18.03 32.98 5.11
CA GLU A 745 -18.20 31.81 4.24
C GLU A 745 -17.80 32.20 2.81
N PRO A 746 -16.50 32.22 2.47
CA PRO A 746 -16.06 32.51 1.12
C PRO A 746 -16.84 31.69 0.08
N ARG A 747 -17.16 32.34 -1.04
CA ARG A 747 -17.79 31.68 -2.17
C ARG A 747 -16.79 31.46 -3.28
N LEU A 748 -16.73 30.22 -3.75
CA LEU A 748 -15.91 29.83 -4.88
C LEU A 748 -16.71 29.96 -6.18
N ILE A 749 -16.13 30.62 -7.18
CA ILE A 749 -16.69 30.78 -8.52
C ILE A 749 -15.74 30.11 -9.50
N ARG A 750 -16.18 28.99 -10.09
CA ARG A 750 -15.45 28.31 -11.15
C ARG A 750 -15.62 29.05 -12.48
N ILE A 751 -14.52 29.27 -13.17
CA ILE A 751 -14.53 29.90 -14.48
C ILE A 751 -14.62 28.81 -15.53
N GLU A 752 -15.73 28.82 -16.27
CA GLU A 752 -15.94 27.87 -17.37
C GLU A 752 -14.97 28.16 -18.52
N LYS A 753 -14.55 27.10 -19.23
CA LYS A 753 -13.67 27.20 -20.39
C LYS A 753 -14.21 28.13 -21.49
N SER A 754 -15.54 28.26 -21.60
CA SER A 754 -16.26 29.16 -22.51
C SER A 754 -16.09 30.65 -22.19
N SER A 755 -15.67 30.96 -20.96
CA SER A 755 -15.45 32.30 -20.42
C SER A 755 -13.97 32.70 -20.41
N PHE A 756 -13.07 31.79 -20.79
CA PHE A 756 -11.66 32.12 -20.99
C PHE A 756 -11.51 33.17 -22.10
N ASP A 757 -10.45 33.98 -21.99
CA ASP A 757 -10.13 35.06 -22.92
C ASP A 757 -11.19 36.20 -23.00
N LYS A 758 -12.23 36.14 -22.16
CA LYS A 758 -13.26 37.17 -22.01
C LYS A 758 -13.12 37.90 -20.66
N PRO A 759 -13.57 39.16 -20.55
CA PRO A 759 -13.54 39.89 -19.29
C PRO A 759 -14.64 39.37 -18.33
N VAL A 760 -14.23 38.93 -17.14
CA VAL A 760 -15.10 38.60 -16.01
C VAL A 760 -15.02 39.74 -14.99
N THR A 761 -16.15 40.38 -14.68
CA THR A 761 -16.18 41.56 -13.79
C THR A 761 -16.93 41.26 -12.51
N ILE A 762 -16.32 41.58 -11.37
CA ILE A 762 -16.91 41.48 -10.04
C ILE A 762 -17.16 42.90 -9.53
N GLN A 763 -18.40 43.21 -9.17
CA GLN A 763 -18.78 44.51 -8.59
C GLN A 763 -19.27 44.35 -7.17
N ASN A 764 -18.66 45.08 -6.24
CA ASN A 764 -19.09 45.11 -4.85
C ASN A 764 -20.36 45.96 -4.70
N LYS A 765 -21.45 45.34 -4.26
CA LYS A 765 -22.74 45.98 -3.97
C LYS A 765 -22.96 46.18 -2.47
N GLY A 766 -22.12 45.57 -1.64
CA GLY A 766 -22.18 45.64 -0.19
C GLY A 766 -21.49 46.88 0.38
N LYS A 767 -21.56 46.98 1.72
CA LYS A 767 -20.95 48.07 2.51
C LYS A 767 -19.54 47.76 3.00
N GLY A 768 -19.14 46.49 3.00
CA GLY A 768 -17.80 46.04 3.43
C GLY A 768 -16.86 45.79 2.24
N LYS A 769 -15.57 45.66 2.51
CA LYS A 769 -14.57 45.29 1.50
C LYS A 769 -14.77 43.84 1.05
N LEU A 770 -14.47 43.55 -0.21
CA LEU A 770 -14.36 42.18 -0.71
C LEU A 770 -12.91 41.82 -0.94
N PHE A 771 -12.48 40.69 -0.39
CA PHE A 771 -11.19 40.07 -0.67
C PHE A 771 -11.41 39.04 -1.78
N VAL A 772 -10.70 39.21 -2.90
CA VAL A 772 -10.86 38.38 -4.09
C VAL A 772 -9.55 37.67 -4.40
N TYR A 773 -9.60 36.35 -4.43
CA TYR A 773 -8.46 35.48 -4.71
C TYR A 773 -8.73 34.71 -6.01
N GLN A 774 -8.03 35.07 -7.08
CA GLN A 774 -8.02 34.29 -8.31
C GLN A 774 -6.91 33.25 -8.21
N THR A 775 -7.26 31.97 -8.29
CA THR A 775 -6.32 30.86 -8.36
C THR A 775 -6.38 30.25 -9.75
N ASP A 776 -5.26 30.30 -10.46
CA ASP A 776 -5.06 29.59 -11.73
C ASP A 776 -4.21 28.35 -11.44
N ARG A 777 -4.70 27.20 -11.87
CA ARG A 777 -3.99 25.93 -11.79
C ARG A 777 -3.76 25.40 -13.20
N TYR A 778 -2.52 25.03 -13.50
CA TYR A 778 -2.08 24.68 -14.85
C TYR A 778 -0.92 23.68 -14.82
N ILE A 779 -0.65 23.04 -15.95
CA ILE A 779 0.58 22.29 -16.16
C ILE A 779 1.37 23.05 -17.22
N ASP A 780 2.59 23.44 -16.87
CA ASP A 780 3.49 24.08 -17.82
C ASP A 780 3.83 23.15 -19.00
N ASN A 781 3.83 23.70 -20.21
CA ASN A 781 4.05 22.94 -21.45
C ASN A 781 5.49 23.08 -21.99
N SER A 782 6.38 23.71 -21.21
CA SER A 782 7.82 23.70 -21.50
C SER A 782 8.41 22.29 -21.29
N LEU A 783 9.22 21.84 -22.26
CA LEU A 783 9.85 20.52 -22.22
C LEU A 783 11.29 20.58 -21.73
N ALA A 784 11.98 21.67 -22.04
CA ALA A 784 13.34 21.90 -21.56
C ALA A 784 13.28 22.49 -20.15
N LYS A 785 13.87 21.79 -19.18
CA LYS A 785 14.12 22.32 -17.85
C LYS A 785 15.60 22.21 -17.55
N ASP A 786 16.17 23.32 -17.12
CA ASP A 786 17.56 23.34 -16.66
C ASP A 786 17.67 22.63 -15.30
N ALA A 787 18.87 22.06 -15.09
CA ALA A 787 19.27 21.56 -13.79
C ALA A 787 19.18 22.68 -12.76
N ALA A 788 18.66 22.37 -11.57
CA ALA A 788 18.49 23.32 -10.50
C ALA A 788 18.70 22.63 -9.15
N SER A 789 19.28 23.33 -8.19
CA SER A 789 19.56 22.81 -6.86
C SER A 789 19.49 23.90 -5.81
N SER A 790 18.93 23.55 -4.66
CA SER A 790 18.87 24.39 -3.45
C SER A 790 19.00 23.49 -2.23
N ASN A 791 20.10 23.63 -1.49
CA ASN A 791 20.41 22.87 -0.26
C ASN A 791 20.41 21.33 -0.38
N LEU A 792 20.48 20.81 -1.60
CA LEU A 792 20.62 19.40 -1.97
C LEU A 792 21.45 19.34 -3.26
N GLY A 793 22.20 18.26 -3.45
CA GLY A 793 22.80 17.96 -4.75
C GLY A 793 22.36 16.59 -5.25
N ILE A 794 22.29 16.46 -6.59
CA ILE A 794 21.92 15.22 -7.26
C ILE A 794 22.84 14.98 -8.45
N LYS A 795 23.31 13.75 -8.60
CA LYS A 795 24.08 13.30 -9.76
C LYS A 795 23.49 12.01 -10.30
N VAL A 796 23.39 11.90 -11.62
CA VAL A 796 22.89 10.69 -12.29
C VAL A 796 23.90 10.22 -13.32
N ASP A 797 24.35 8.99 -13.16
CA ASP A 797 25.27 8.31 -14.08
C ASP A 797 24.54 7.11 -14.72
N TYR A 798 24.59 7.04 -16.05
CA TYR A 798 24.01 5.95 -16.83
C TYR A 798 25.11 5.01 -17.30
N TYR A 799 24.84 3.71 -17.32
CA TYR A 799 25.77 2.70 -17.81
C TYR A 799 25.02 1.62 -18.59
N ASN A 800 25.41 1.41 -19.84
CA ASN A 800 24.92 0.31 -20.67
C ASN A 800 25.69 -0.96 -20.30
N ALA A 801 25.03 -1.85 -19.53
CA ALA A 801 25.62 -3.07 -19.03
C ALA A 801 25.85 -4.12 -20.13
N THR A 802 25.01 -4.12 -21.17
CA THR A 802 25.16 -5.02 -22.33
C THR A 802 26.42 -4.70 -23.13
N LYS A 803 26.68 -3.43 -23.38
CA LYS A 803 27.84 -2.95 -24.15
C LYS A 803 29.07 -2.65 -23.30
N LYS A 804 28.91 -2.69 -21.97
CA LYS A 804 29.93 -2.27 -20.99
C LYS A 804 30.44 -0.84 -21.23
N GLN A 805 29.51 0.08 -21.49
CA GLN A 805 29.81 1.45 -21.90
C GLN A 805 29.13 2.46 -20.98
N ALA A 806 29.85 3.52 -20.58
CA ALA A 806 29.28 4.63 -19.83
C ALA A 806 28.41 5.55 -20.73
N GLY A 807 27.36 6.11 -20.14
CA GLY A 807 26.43 7.02 -20.79
C GLY A 807 25.29 6.30 -21.51
N ILE A 808 24.54 7.09 -22.29
CA ILE A 808 23.32 6.67 -23.00
C ILE A 808 23.49 6.69 -24.54
N ALA A 809 24.72 6.86 -25.02
CA ALA A 809 24.98 6.96 -26.46
C ALA A 809 24.85 5.58 -27.13
N GLY A 810 24.12 5.55 -28.25
CA GLY A 810 24.02 4.35 -29.10
C GLY A 810 23.28 3.18 -28.46
N ILE A 811 22.32 3.41 -27.56
CA ILE A 811 21.49 2.35 -26.99
C ILE A 811 20.71 1.62 -28.09
N ARG A 812 20.64 0.29 -28.02
CA ARG A 812 19.85 -0.55 -28.92
C ARG A 812 18.76 -1.31 -28.17
N LEU A 813 17.75 -1.76 -28.92
CA LEU A 813 16.71 -2.64 -28.42
C LEU A 813 17.30 -3.86 -27.69
N GLY A 814 16.84 -4.11 -26.48
CA GLY A 814 17.26 -5.21 -25.62
C GLY A 814 18.41 -4.89 -24.67
N ASP A 815 19.13 -3.77 -24.85
CA ASP A 815 20.22 -3.36 -23.97
C ASP A 815 19.75 -3.17 -22.52
N ASP A 816 20.54 -3.65 -21.57
CA ASP A 816 20.37 -3.46 -20.13
C ASP A 816 21.05 -2.17 -19.68
N ILE A 817 20.29 -1.28 -19.06
CA ILE A 817 20.73 0.03 -18.59
C ILE A 817 20.73 0.05 -17.06
N ILE A 818 21.86 0.42 -16.48
CA ILE A 818 22.03 0.69 -15.06
C ILE A 818 22.01 2.21 -14.86
N ILE A 819 21.20 2.67 -13.92
CA ILE A 819 21.01 4.08 -13.58
C ILE A 819 21.45 4.27 -12.13
N ASN A 820 22.59 4.92 -11.93
CA ASN A 820 23.13 5.22 -10.61
C ASN A 820 22.81 6.66 -10.25
N ILE A 821 22.13 6.88 -9.13
CA ILE A 821 21.75 8.19 -8.64
C ILE A 821 22.42 8.42 -7.30
N SER A 822 23.19 9.50 -7.18
CA SER A 822 23.78 9.97 -5.92
C SER A 822 23.04 11.22 -5.46
N VAL A 823 22.62 11.26 -4.19
CA VAL A 823 22.00 12.43 -3.57
C VAL A 823 22.84 12.84 -2.37
N ASN A 824 23.30 14.09 -2.36
CA ASN A 824 24.14 14.62 -1.29
C ASN A 824 23.46 15.78 -0.54
N ASN A 825 23.66 15.80 0.77
CA ASN A 825 23.27 16.89 1.65
C ASN A 825 24.51 17.77 1.93
N PRO A 826 24.62 18.96 1.31
CA PRO A 826 25.76 19.86 1.54
C PRO A 826 25.69 20.61 2.87
N SER A 827 24.58 20.50 3.62
CA SER A 827 24.37 21.27 4.84
C SER A 827 24.99 20.60 6.08
N ALA A 828 25.21 21.40 7.12
CA ALA A 828 25.69 20.94 8.42
C ALA A 828 24.58 20.31 9.30
N LEU A 829 23.36 20.21 8.78
CA LEU A 829 22.21 19.62 9.47
C LEU A 829 21.73 18.38 8.72
N GLU A 830 21.11 17.45 9.45
CA GLU A 830 20.41 16.34 8.82
C GLU A 830 19.20 16.86 8.01
N VAL A 831 18.94 16.19 6.89
CA VAL A 831 17.79 16.44 6.03
C VAL A 831 17.00 15.13 5.91
N SER A 832 15.86 15.08 6.61
CA SER A 832 14.93 13.95 6.57
C SER A 832 13.82 14.18 5.53
N ASP A 833 12.99 13.14 5.32
CA ASP A 833 11.74 13.25 4.55
C ASP A 833 11.93 13.65 3.08
N LEU A 834 13.01 13.14 2.47
CA LEU A 834 13.30 13.36 1.06
C LEU A 834 12.55 12.34 0.19
N ALA A 835 12.08 12.79 -0.96
CA ALA A 835 11.53 11.96 -2.01
C ALA A 835 12.39 12.09 -3.28
N LEU A 836 13.10 11.02 -3.64
CA LEU A 836 13.79 10.88 -4.92
C LEU A 836 12.82 10.29 -5.95
N ASN A 837 12.60 11.01 -7.05
CA ASN A 837 11.75 10.63 -8.17
C ASN A 837 12.60 10.35 -9.43
N LEU A 838 12.62 9.08 -9.85
CA LEU A 838 13.19 8.63 -11.11
C LEU A 838 12.06 8.24 -12.06
N LYS A 839 11.73 9.09 -13.02
CA LYS A 839 10.79 8.77 -14.11
C LYS A 839 11.53 8.33 -15.37
N MET A 840 11.07 7.24 -15.98
CA MET A 840 11.69 6.64 -17.15
C MET A 840 11.20 7.29 -18.46
N PRO A 841 12.08 7.37 -19.49
CA PRO A 841 11.62 7.60 -20.85
C PRO A 841 10.80 6.39 -21.33
N ALA A 842 9.79 6.62 -22.18
CA ALA A 842 8.88 5.57 -22.65
C ALA A 842 9.58 4.42 -23.40
N GLY A 843 10.75 4.68 -23.98
CA GLY A 843 11.57 3.66 -24.65
C GLY A 843 12.17 2.61 -23.70
N TRP A 844 12.19 2.87 -22.40
CA TRP A 844 12.79 2.01 -21.39
C TRP A 844 11.73 1.42 -20.46
N GLU A 845 11.91 0.15 -20.09
CA GLU A 845 11.12 -0.51 -19.07
C GLU A 845 11.95 -0.71 -17.80
N LEU A 846 11.42 -0.21 -16.69
CA LEU A 846 12.00 -0.40 -15.37
C LEU A 846 11.88 -1.87 -14.94
N ILE A 847 12.97 -2.45 -14.43
CA ILE A 847 12.99 -3.79 -13.87
C ILE A 847 12.75 -3.70 -12.37
N ASN A 848 11.61 -4.21 -11.90
CA ASN A 848 11.29 -4.28 -10.47
C ASN A 848 11.92 -5.54 -9.86
N PRO A 849 12.94 -5.43 -9.00
CA PRO A 849 13.62 -6.60 -8.42
C PRO A 849 12.69 -7.45 -7.53
N ARG A 850 11.64 -6.84 -6.94
CA ARG A 850 10.69 -7.55 -6.05
C ARG A 850 9.90 -8.67 -6.73
N LEU A 851 9.81 -8.66 -8.06
CA LEU A 851 9.07 -9.67 -8.83
C LEU A 851 9.91 -10.92 -9.15
N TYR A 852 11.23 -10.83 -9.06
CA TYR A 852 12.15 -11.87 -9.52
C TYR A 852 13.07 -12.39 -8.41
N GLU A 853 13.30 -11.61 -7.37
CA GLU A 853 14.16 -12.00 -6.26
C GLU A 853 13.31 -12.65 -5.15
N THR A 854 13.20 -13.99 -5.19
CA THR A 854 12.95 -14.76 -3.97
C THR A 854 14.22 -14.68 -3.14
N GLU A 855 14.13 -14.04 -1.98
CA GLU A 855 15.21 -13.78 -1.02
C GLU A 855 16.04 -12.51 -1.24
N SER A 856 15.71 -11.50 -0.44
CA SER A 856 16.63 -10.61 0.28
C SER A 856 18.09 -10.55 -0.20
N ASN A 857 18.34 -9.89 -1.33
CA ASN A 857 19.53 -9.04 -1.41
C ASN A 857 19.29 -7.84 -0.48
N LYS A 858 19.52 -8.06 0.83
CA LYS A 858 19.75 -6.98 1.81
C LYS A 858 21.08 -6.30 1.47
N SER A 859 21.22 -5.70 0.30
CA SER A 859 22.09 -4.53 0.23
C SER A 859 21.50 -3.54 1.24
N LYS A 860 22.35 -2.99 2.10
CA LYS A 860 21.99 -1.92 3.05
C LYS A 860 21.56 -0.69 2.25
N ASN A 861 20.39 -0.72 1.64
CA ASN A 861 19.87 0.45 0.96
C ASN A 861 19.30 1.33 2.07
N ASN A 862 20.01 2.42 2.39
CA ASN A 862 19.60 3.45 3.33
C ASN A 862 18.42 4.25 2.74
N PHE A 863 17.26 3.60 2.56
CA PHE A 863 15.99 4.25 2.27
C PHE A 863 14.95 3.82 3.30
N VAL A 864 13.99 4.70 3.56
CA VAL A 864 12.86 4.46 4.46
C VAL A 864 11.78 3.65 3.76
N TYR A 865 11.48 4.00 2.50
CA TYR A 865 10.45 3.35 1.70
C TYR A 865 10.76 3.50 0.21
N GLN A 866 10.24 2.60 -0.61
CA GLN A 866 10.40 2.65 -2.06
C GLN A 866 9.16 2.13 -2.77
N ASP A 867 8.67 2.90 -3.74
CA ASP A 867 7.42 2.66 -4.48
C ASP A 867 7.73 2.57 -5.97
N PHE A 868 7.50 1.38 -6.54
CA PHE A 868 7.68 1.10 -7.96
C PHE A 868 6.35 1.29 -8.67
N LYS A 869 6.27 2.30 -9.54
CA LYS A 869 5.17 2.51 -10.48
C LYS A 869 5.54 1.97 -11.86
N ASP A 870 4.61 2.07 -12.80
CA ASP A 870 4.83 1.62 -14.18
C ASP A 870 5.91 2.41 -14.92
N ASP A 871 6.00 3.71 -14.69
CA ASP A 871 6.89 4.63 -15.40
C ASP A 871 7.96 5.26 -14.51
N ARG A 872 7.96 4.99 -13.21
CA ARG A 872 8.86 5.66 -12.25
C ARG A 872 9.09 4.89 -10.97
N VAL A 873 10.10 5.32 -10.23
CA VAL A 873 10.35 4.90 -8.84
C VAL A 873 10.40 6.13 -7.95
N TYR A 874 9.68 6.06 -6.83
CA TYR A 874 9.89 6.95 -5.69
C TYR A 874 10.73 6.24 -4.64
N THR A 875 11.80 6.88 -4.19
CA THR A 875 12.67 6.40 -3.11
C THR A 875 12.68 7.45 -2.00
N PHE A 876 12.21 7.08 -0.81
CA PHE A 876 12.14 7.96 0.34
C PHE A 876 13.33 7.74 1.25
N LEU A 877 14.04 8.79 1.61
CA LEU A 877 15.32 8.69 2.30
C LEU A 877 15.55 9.84 3.29
N ASN A 878 16.53 9.63 4.16
CA ASN A 878 17.08 10.66 5.06
C ASN A 878 18.58 10.78 4.78
N LEU A 879 19.11 11.99 4.82
CA LEU A 879 20.53 12.29 4.62
C LEU A 879 21.08 12.98 5.85
N ARG A 880 22.07 12.36 6.49
CA ARG A 880 22.85 12.96 7.58
C ARG A 880 23.51 14.27 7.12
N ALA A 881 23.93 15.10 8.07
CA ALA A 881 24.75 16.28 7.76
C ALA A 881 26.00 15.89 6.95
N GLY A 882 26.24 16.56 5.83
CA GLY A 882 27.33 16.21 4.88
C GLY A 882 27.18 14.84 4.21
N GLY A 883 26.07 14.14 4.41
CA GLY A 883 25.86 12.77 3.95
C GLY A 883 25.64 12.66 2.44
N ASN A 884 25.98 11.49 1.90
CA ASN A 884 25.73 11.13 0.50
C ASN A 884 25.18 9.70 0.45
N GLU A 885 24.07 9.51 -0.26
CA GLU A 885 23.47 8.20 -0.48
C GLU A 885 23.37 7.92 -1.97
N SER A 886 23.51 6.65 -2.36
CA SER A 886 23.48 6.23 -3.76
C SER A 886 22.51 5.08 -3.98
N TYR A 887 21.75 5.17 -5.06
CA TYR A 887 20.75 4.18 -5.46
C TYR A 887 20.99 3.75 -6.90
N SER A 888 20.92 2.44 -7.13
CA SER A 888 21.07 1.85 -8.47
C SER A 888 19.76 1.23 -8.91
N PHE A 889 19.33 1.60 -10.12
CA PHE A 889 18.14 1.06 -10.76
C PHE A 889 18.52 0.36 -12.07
N LYS A 890 17.74 -0.65 -12.45
CA LYS A 890 17.91 -1.38 -13.71
C LYS A 890 16.72 -1.10 -14.61
N ALA A 891 17.00 -0.81 -15.86
CA ALA A 891 16.00 -0.68 -16.91
C ALA A 891 16.45 -1.46 -18.16
N LYS A 892 15.51 -1.81 -19.03
CA LYS A 892 15.75 -2.42 -20.33
C LYS A 892 15.29 -1.49 -21.43
N ALA A 893 16.10 -1.29 -22.46
CA ALA A 893 15.67 -0.62 -23.68
C ALA A 893 14.67 -1.51 -24.42
N ALA A 894 13.37 -1.21 -24.31
CA ALA A 894 12.29 -2.10 -24.75
C ALA A 894 11.64 -1.65 -26.05
N PHE A 895 11.75 -0.37 -26.41
CA PHE A 895 11.14 0.17 -27.61
C PHE A 895 12.11 1.06 -28.38
N THR A 896 12.05 0.97 -29.71
CA THR A 896 12.92 1.73 -30.61
C THR A 896 12.28 3.08 -30.96
N GLY A 897 13.11 4.11 -31.11
CA GLY A 897 12.63 5.47 -31.33
C GLY A 897 13.47 6.54 -30.64
N ASP A 898 12.88 7.70 -30.45
CA ASP A 898 13.46 8.86 -29.78
C ASP A 898 12.49 9.37 -28.72
N PHE A 899 12.89 9.32 -27.46
CA PHE A 899 12.01 9.54 -26.32
C PHE A 899 12.45 10.73 -25.48
N TYR A 900 11.47 11.50 -25.02
CA TYR A 900 11.65 12.51 -23.99
C TYR A 900 12.09 11.83 -22.69
N MET A 901 13.17 12.34 -22.10
CA MET A 901 13.75 11.85 -20.86
C MET A 901 13.49 12.88 -19.75
N PRO A 902 12.57 12.58 -18.81
CA PRO A 902 12.27 13.48 -17.70
C PRO A 902 13.49 13.71 -16.80
N ALA A 903 13.53 14.88 -16.16
CA ALA A 903 14.52 15.15 -15.13
C ALA A 903 14.33 14.22 -13.93
N VAL A 904 15.44 13.67 -13.43
CA VAL A 904 15.52 13.05 -12.11
C VAL A 904 15.54 14.16 -11.07
N SER A 905 14.73 14.02 -10.02
CA SER A 905 14.59 15.05 -8.97
C SER A 905 14.57 14.43 -7.58
N CYS A 906 15.08 15.16 -6.59
CA CYS A 906 14.96 14.84 -5.18
C CYS A 906 14.54 16.09 -4.43
N GLU A 907 13.51 16.00 -3.60
CA GLU A 907 12.94 17.14 -2.88
C GLU A 907 12.54 16.78 -1.45
N HIS A 908 12.56 17.76 -0.56
CA HIS A 908 12.05 17.60 0.80
C HIS A 908 10.52 17.73 0.80
N MET A 909 9.81 16.69 1.26
CA MET A 909 8.34 16.63 1.19
C MET A 909 7.66 17.78 1.96
N TYR A 910 8.28 18.24 3.04
CA TYR A 910 7.77 19.29 3.93
C TYR A 910 8.49 20.64 3.86
N LYS A 911 9.48 20.82 2.98
CA LYS A 911 10.26 22.07 2.84
C LYS A 911 10.58 22.32 1.37
N GLY A 912 9.68 22.99 0.65
CA GLY A 912 9.82 23.25 -0.79
C GLY A 912 11.07 24.05 -1.23
N THR A 913 11.83 24.62 -0.30
CA THR A 913 13.10 25.31 -0.58
C THR A 913 14.31 24.36 -0.65
N VAL A 914 14.13 23.07 -0.35
CA VAL A 914 15.18 22.05 -0.33
C VAL A 914 14.89 21.04 -1.43
N TYR A 915 15.60 21.16 -2.56
CA TYR A 915 15.41 20.30 -3.73
C TYR A 915 16.64 20.28 -4.63
N ALA A 916 16.73 19.25 -5.48
CA ALA A 916 17.69 19.17 -6.57
C ALA A 916 17.06 18.43 -7.76
N ARG A 917 17.35 18.86 -8.98
CA ARG A 917 16.93 18.19 -10.21
C ARG A 917 18.00 18.28 -11.28
N THR A 918 18.04 17.26 -12.12
CA THR A 918 18.81 17.24 -13.37
C THR A 918 18.11 18.03 -14.47
N ASP A 919 18.83 18.26 -15.58
CA ASP A 919 18.28 18.76 -16.82
C ASP A 919 17.41 17.70 -17.52
N THR A 920 16.41 18.13 -18.28
CA THR A 920 15.65 17.22 -19.15
C THR A 920 16.46 16.89 -20.41
N LYS A 921 16.34 15.66 -20.89
CA LYS A 921 17.14 15.15 -22.03
C LYS A 921 16.25 14.44 -23.04
N ARG A 922 16.88 13.93 -24.10
CA ARG A 922 16.28 12.94 -25.01
C ARG A 922 17.17 11.71 -25.08
N VAL A 923 16.56 10.57 -25.35
CA VAL A 923 17.26 9.31 -25.55
C VAL A 923 16.76 8.60 -26.79
N SER A 924 17.70 8.19 -27.64
CA SER A 924 17.41 7.41 -28.84
C SER A 924 17.73 5.93 -28.60
N VAL A 925 16.80 5.05 -28.97
CA VAL A 925 16.96 3.60 -28.94
C VAL A 925 16.92 3.09 -30.38
N GLY A 926 18.07 2.63 -30.86
CA GLY A 926 18.21 2.02 -32.19
C GLY A 926 17.75 0.56 -32.22
N LYS A 927 17.65 0.00 -33.42
CA LYS A 927 17.35 -1.43 -33.64
C LYS A 927 18.51 -2.34 -33.22
#